data_AF-A0A5B1LL82-F1
#
_entry.id   AF-A0A5B1LL82-F1
#
_cell.length_a   1.000
_cell.length_b   1.000
_cell.length_c   1.000
_cell.angle_alpha   90.00
_cell.angle_beta   90.00
_cell.angle_gamma   90.00
#
_symmetry.space_group_name_H-M   'P 1'
#
loop_
_entity.id
_entity.type
_entity.pdbx_description
1 polymer ?
#
loop_
_entity_poly.entity_id
_entity_poly.type
_entity_poly.pdbx_seq_one_letter_code
_entity_poly.pdbx_strand_id
1 'polypeptide(L)'
;MAVSGARRNPVPRRLGADRARHPHPGGTVQGKAWAALSAASLVGALLGQPLTATEAGAQPPSHTDTRRDTVATPTDNLVPKWRTKYDVLREAALEKQLRGDVPLGREVVKLGKSRFSKVAQTGTDRIFVVLAEFGNKRHSAFCDSTDPEDCAFPSDGTPTRYDGPRHNQIPEPDRTVDNSTNWRDNYNRPYFEDLYFNRMAKFYEDQSSGAYSVDGDVTEWVKVPFNEARYGRDYCGSIVCQSSEFLIRDSLAYWVQKQLDSGQTMAQVQDYLKTFDVQDRYDYDEDGDFREPDGYIDHFQIVHAGGDEADGDPIQASDAIWSHRGNVSIHKLGTGPSTGPQKGGVEVGEGGTSDPNGANISIPNNPTGLWVSDYTMQPENGGLSVFAHEYGHDLGLPDLYDTSGNTGGASNSVGFWSLMSQSRGTAKGDPGIGDRPMPFGAWEKFQLGWLDYKAIHAGRTGTVELRPGQALSDRKYNGAIVVLPDKKVQLDLGDPCDVCGDRFFWSDRGDDLDTRMATEVADGGALTAKVKYSIEDGWDYAFLQASSDGGATWEDVETDQSYEGSDESGFNASGFGISGTTDGWVDLTATVPDGTNAIRWRYLTDGAFALNGFQVDNITLGGDTIGTAETADEGWAFKGFRRTTGSDYVSYLNAYFVDNRQYVGRDKLLKHLYSFIGYSGKRANKVEFFANEPGALVTYWDKSYSDNNVGDHPGHGELLVVDAHPEFDHYPSTEPLLVNPSKLGYDSPFSLRPSRDVNIRYLAQPYTIEGQDRSSVFNDLKSWWFMNDEHTVEDVHPGHNQPGWSSVDVPDFGVTIKVVSVADNGDMTIKVGSAN
;
A
#
# COMPACT_ATOMS: atom_id res chain seq x y z
N MET A 1 -35.82 28.77 49.84
CA MET A 1 -37.09 28.00 49.78
C MET A 1 -36.73 26.66 49.14
N ALA A 2 -36.36 25.63 49.92
CA ALA A 2 -37.22 24.65 50.61
C ALA A 2 -37.81 23.65 49.58
N VAL A 3 -37.69 22.31 49.63
CA VAL A 3 -37.50 21.27 50.67
C VAL A 3 -37.00 19.98 49.94
N SER A 4 -35.86 19.36 50.28
CA SER A 4 -35.60 18.22 51.21
C SER A 4 -36.07 16.80 50.81
N GLY A 5 -35.15 15.83 50.91
CA GLY A 5 -35.45 14.39 51.07
C GLY A 5 -34.20 13.51 51.16
N ALA A 6 -33.67 13.28 52.37
CA ALA A 6 -32.55 12.39 52.70
C ALA A 6 -32.97 11.27 53.68
N ARG A 7 -32.24 10.13 53.69
CA ARG A 7 -32.00 9.14 54.80
C ARG A 7 -31.06 8.04 54.24
N ARG A 8 -29.80 7.80 54.66
CA ARG A 8 -29.15 7.36 55.94
C ARG A 8 -29.45 5.92 56.42
N ASN A 9 -28.45 5.02 56.25
CA ASN A 9 -27.79 3.97 57.12
C ASN A 9 -28.52 3.47 58.40
N PRO A 10 -28.26 2.24 58.97
CA PRO A 10 -26.92 1.67 59.26
C PRO A 10 -26.71 0.11 59.41
N VAL A 11 -25.44 -0.26 59.60
CA VAL A 11 -24.73 -1.51 60.06
C VAL A 11 -25.20 -1.92 61.51
N PRO A 12 -25.05 -3.15 62.14
CA PRO A 12 -23.75 -3.80 62.45
C PRO A 12 -23.58 -5.27 63.00
N ARG A 13 -22.30 -5.66 63.26
CA ARG A 13 -21.70 -6.65 64.25
C ARG A 13 -21.76 -8.17 63.93
N ARG A 14 -20.84 -9.08 64.34
CA ARG A 14 -19.63 -9.14 65.21
C ARG A 14 -18.90 -10.52 65.08
N LEU A 15 -17.57 -10.51 65.29
CA LEU A 15 -16.67 -11.40 66.07
C LEU A 15 -16.62 -12.94 65.90
N GLY A 16 -15.38 -13.44 65.75
CA GLY A 16 -14.93 -14.75 66.24
C GLY A 16 -13.43 -14.95 65.99
N ALA A 17 -12.63 -15.00 67.07
CA ALA A 17 -11.18 -15.19 67.09
C ALA A 17 -10.83 -16.53 67.77
N ASP A 18 -9.74 -17.20 67.37
CA ASP A 18 -8.73 -17.84 68.24
C ASP A 18 -7.69 -18.62 67.39
N ARG A 19 -6.38 -18.29 67.48
CA ARG A 19 -5.28 -19.01 68.19
C ARG A 19 -4.95 -20.39 67.57
N ALA A 20 -3.70 -20.85 67.38
CA ALA A 20 -2.39 -20.45 67.89
C ALA A 20 -1.25 -21.30 67.25
N ARG A 21 -0.05 -20.69 67.17
CA ARG A 21 1.31 -21.22 67.49
C ARG A 21 1.99 -22.31 66.61
N HIS A 22 3.07 -21.85 65.96
CA HIS A 22 4.41 -22.48 65.80
C HIS A 22 4.94 -23.18 67.09
N PRO A 23 5.98 -24.06 67.07
CA PRO A 23 7.24 -23.90 66.30
C PRO A 23 7.98 -25.16 65.78
N HIS A 24 9.00 -24.88 64.94
CA HIS A 24 10.23 -25.65 64.60
C HIS A 24 10.95 -26.26 65.85
N PRO A 25 12.04 -27.08 65.77
CA PRO A 25 13.08 -27.18 64.70
C PRO A 25 13.78 -28.55 64.47
N GLY A 26 14.66 -28.60 63.45
CA GLY A 26 16.04 -29.08 63.68
C GLY A 26 16.54 -30.32 62.92
N GLY A 27 17.57 -30.08 62.08
CA GLY A 27 18.74 -30.96 61.91
C GLY A 27 18.74 -31.95 60.74
N THR A 28 19.82 -32.25 60.03
CA THR A 28 21.18 -31.70 59.85
C THR A 28 21.91 -32.62 58.86
N VAL A 29 22.75 -32.04 57.99
CA VAL A 29 24.06 -32.57 57.51
C VAL A 29 24.13 -33.77 56.55
N GLN A 30 24.59 -33.49 55.33
CA GLN A 30 25.78 -34.04 54.62
C GLN A 30 25.95 -33.19 53.34
N GLY A 31 27.09 -32.63 52.92
CA GLY A 31 28.47 -32.65 53.40
C GLY A 31 29.45 -32.77 52.22
N LYS A 32 29.99 -31.63 51.72
CA LYS A 32 31.33 -31.35 51.12
C LYS A 32 31.82 -32.26 49.96
N ALA A 33 32.48 -31.78 48.90
CA ALA A 33 33.71 -31.00 48.90
C ALA A 33 34.05 -30.43 47.50
N TRP A 34 34.78 -29.31 47.51
CA TRP A 34 35.56 -28.78 46.41
C TRP A 34 36.88 -29.56 46.26
N ALA A 35 37.35 -29.76 45.02
CA ALA A 35 38.77 -29.90 44.71
C ALA A 35 39.04 -29.45 43.25
N ALA A 36 39.87 -28.42 43.14
CA ALA A 36 40.47 -27.94 41.91
C ALA A 36 41.55 -28.90 41.41
N LEU A 37 41.78 -28.93 40.09
CA LEU A 37 43.07 -29.25 39.52
C LEU A 37 43.31 -28.39 38.27
N SER A 38 44.43 -27.70 38.32
CA SER A 38 44.93 -26.69 37.39
C SER A 38 45.98 -27.29 36.46
N ALA A 39 46.23 -26.56 35.35
CA ALA A 39 47.47 -26.53 34.54
C ALA A 39 47.70 -27.70 33.56
N ALA A 40 48.15 -27.50 32.30
CA ALA A 40 48.52 -26.31 31.55
C ALA A 40 48.67 -26.66 30.04
N SER A 41 48.41 -25.65 29.20
CA SER A 41 49.10 -25.26 27.96
C SER A 41 49.30 -26.27 26.83
N LEU A 42 48.73 -25.94 25.66
CA LEU A 42 49.54 -25.65 24.47
C LEU A 42 48.81 -24.72 23.49
N VAL A 43 49.43 -23.54 23.37
CA VAL A 43 49.33 -22.50 22.35
C VAL A 43 49.19 -23.07 20.93
N GLY A 44 48.18 -22.58 20.20
CA GLY A 44 48.10 -22.67 18.75
C GLY A 44 47.43 -21.39 18.23
N ALA A 45 48.26 -20.46 17.77
CA ALA A 45 47.85 -19.14 17.31
C ALA A 45 46.91 -19.21 16.11
N LEU A 46 45.72 -18.61 16.23
CA LEU A 46 44.95 -18.08 15.11
C LEU A 46 44.59 -16.64 15.48
N LEU A 47 45.08 -15.75 14.64
CA LEU A 47 45.12 -14.31 14.83
C LEU A 47 43.74 -13.77 15.18
N GLY A 48 43.65 -13.03 16.30
CA GLY A 48 42.52 -12.14 16.54
C GLY A 48 42.45 -11.16 15.38
N GLN A 49 41.45 -11.34 14.52
CA GLN A 49 41.04 -10.25 13.67
C GLN A 49 40.41 -9.20 14.60
N PRO A 50 40.78 -7.92 14.49
CA PRO A 50 39.99 -6.89 15.13
C PRO A 50 38.56 -7.04 14.66
N LEU A 51 37.59 -6.79 15.55
CA LEU A 51 36.25 -6.36 15.17
C LEU A 51 36.44 -5.15 14.24
N THR A 52 36.61 -5.41 12.95
CA THR A 52 36.57 -4.40 11.91
C THR A 52 35.16 -3.87 11.94
N ALA A 53 35.07 -2.54 11.99
CA ALA A 53 33.84 -1.81 11.74
C ALA A 53 33.03 -2.52 10.67
N THR A 54 31.77 -2.80 10.96
CA THR A 54 30.78 -3.06 9.93
C THR A 54 30.99 -2.02 8.83
N GLU A 55 31.16 -2.45 7.59
CA GLU A 55 31.10 -1.55 6.43
C GLU A 55 29.67 -0.99 6.35
N ALA A 56 29.39 0.01 7.18
CA ALA A 56 28.18 0.83 7.15
C ALA A 56 28.28 1.97 6.11
N GLY A 57 29.23 1.85 5.17
CA GLY A 57 29.41 2.77 4.07
C GLY A 57 28.78 2.20 2.82
N ALA A 58 27.61 2.72 2.45
CA ALA A 58 26.94 2.43 1.19
C ALA A 58 27.91 2.58 0.00
N GLN A 59 28.40 1.45 -0.52
CA GLN A 59 28.76 1.33 -1.92
C GLN A 59 27.44 1.23 -2.70
N PRO A 60 27.24 2.02 -3.76
CA PRO A 60 26.14 1.73 -4.67
C PRO A 60 26.31 0.32 -5.28
N PRO A 61 25.22 -0.36 -5.64
CA PRO A 61 25.30 -1.67 -6.29
C PRO A 61 26.21 -1.62 -7.52
N SER A 62 26.96 -2.71 -7.73
CA SER A 62 27.85 -2.90 -8.88
C SER A 62 27.10 -2.85 -10.20
N HIS A 63 27.69 -2.27 -11.25
CA HIS A 63 27.22 -2.26 -12.66
C HIS A 63 26.99 -3.66 -13.29
N THR A 64 27.17 -4.74 -12.55
CA THR A 64 27.19 -6.12 -13.08
C THR A 64 25.98 -6.97 -12.72
N ASP A 65 24.95 -6.44 -12.08
CA ASP A 65 23.70 -7.20 -11.91
C ASP A 65 22.88 -7.14 -13.22
N THR A 66 23.17 -8.08 -14.12
CA THR A 66 22.49 -8.22 -15.41
C THR A 66 21.18 -9.00 -15.31
N ARG A 67 20.59 -9.15 -14.12
CA ARG A 67 19.18 -9.53 -14.03
C ARG A 67 18.33 -8.33 -14.45
N ARG A 68 18.03 -8.29 -15.75
CA ARG A 68 16.76 -7.72 -16.23
C ARG A 68 15.64 -8.60 -15.69
N ASP A 69 15.39 -8.53 -14.38
CA ASP A 69 14.07 -8.83 -13.88
C ASP A 69 13.14 -7.84 -14.57
N THR A 70 11.98 -8.34 -15.02
CA THR A 70 10.93 -7.58 -15.68
C THR A 70 10.85 -6.17 -15.12
N VAL A 71 11.02 -5.14 -15.98
CA VAL A 71 10.97 -3.73 -15.57
C VAL A 71 9.69 -3.53 -14.78
N ALA A 72 9.81 -3.47 -13.45
CA ALA A 72 8.68 -3.14 -12.60
C ALA A 72 8.25 -1.73 -12.98
N THR A 73 6.95 -1.54 -13.17
CA THR A 73 6.34 -0.24 -13.37
C THR A 73 6.83 0.72 -12.28
N PRO A 74 7.39 1.89 -12.64
CA PRO A 74 7.81 2.88 -11.65
C PRO A 74 6.62 3.26 -10.76
N THR A 75 6.78 3.16 -9.44
CA THR A 75 5.73 3.46 -8.45
C THR A 75 6.30 4.33 -7.33
N ASP A 76 5.48 5.27 -6.87
CA ASP A 76 5.67 6.17 -5.72
C ASP A 76 5.02 5.62 -4.44
N ASN A 77 4.49 4.39 -4.48
CA ASN A 77 4.03 3.66 -3.30
C ASN A 77 4.83 2.35 -3.14
N LEU A 78 5.96 2.42 -2.45
CA LEU A 78 6.84 1.28 -2.23
C LEU A 78 6.37 0.46 -1.02
N VAL A 79 5.78 -0.72 -1.29
CA VAL A 79 5.26 -1.63 -0.27
C VAL A 79 6.12 -2.89 -0.19
N PRO A 80 6.74 -3.20 0.97
CA PRO A 80 7.53 -4.41 1.13
C PRO A 80 6.62 -5.63 1.21
N LYS A 81 7.09 -6.80 0.75
CA LYS A 81 6.29 -8.04 0.67
C LYS A 81 5.63 -8.43 1.99
N TRP A 82 6.30 -8.21 3.13
CA TRP A 82 5.73 -8.53 4.43
C TRP A 82 4.49 -7.70 4.75
N ARG A 83 4.34 -6.50 4.17
CA ARG A 83 3.18 -5.62 4.38
C ARG A 83 1.95 -6.09 3.62
N THR A 84 2.15 -6.77 2.48
CA THR A 84 1.08 -7.36 1.67
C THR A 84 0.14 -8.26 2.48
N LYS A 85 0.68 -9.02 3.44
CA LYS A 85 -0.10 -9.85 4.36
C LYS A 85 -1.11 -9.02 5.17
N TYR A 86 -0.69 -7.88 5.70
CA TYR A 86 -1.54 -6.99 6.48
C TYR A 86 -2.63 -6.35 5.62
N ASP A 87 -2.28 -5.95 4.39
CA ASP A 87 -3.23 -5.39 3.43
C ASP A 87 -4.30 -6.43 3.06
N VAL A 88 -3.91 -7.69 2.80
CA VAL A 88 -4.83 -8.81 2.51
C VAL A 88 -5.77 -9.08 3.69
N LEU A 89 -5.24 -9.12 4.92
CA LEU A 89 -6.08 -9.30 6.12
C LEU A 89 -7.06 -8.14 6.29
N ARG A 90 -6.62 -6.89 6.07
CA ARG A 90 -7.48 -5.70 6.14
C ARG A 90 -8.59 -5.73 5.11
N GLU A 91 -8.27 -6.07 3.88
CA GLU A 91 -9.25 -6.25 2.82
C GLU A 91 -10.25 -7.35 3.17
N ALA A 92 -9.79 -8.52 3.62
CA ALA A 92 -10.68 -9.61 4.05
C ALA A 92 -11.62 -9.19 5.19
N ALA A 93 -11.15 -8.36 6.13
CA ALA A 93 -11.98 -7.82 7.21
C ALA A 93 -13.04 -6.84 6.69
N LEU A 94 -12.67 -5.96 5.76
CA LEU A 94 -13.60 -5.03 5.11
C LEU A 94 -14.65 -5.77 4.26
N GLU A 95 -14.27 -6.82 3.54
CA GLU A 95 -15.20 -7.66 2.80
C GLU A 95 -16.22 -8.33 3.72
N LYS A 96 -15.77 -8.94 4.82
CA LYS A 96 -16.66 -9.51 5.84
C LYS A 96 -17.58 -8.46 6.43
N GLN A 97 -17.10 -7.23 6.61
CA GLN A 97 -17.91 -6.12 7.10
C GLN A 97 -19.00 -5.74 6.09
N LEU A 98 -18.66 -5.66 4.80
CA LEU A 98 -19.62 -5.33 3.75
C LEU A 98 -20.67 -6.43 3.55
N ARG A 99 -20.27 -7.70 3.66
CA ARG A 99 -21.18 -8.87 3.59
C ARG A 99 -22.08 -9.01 4.83
N GLY A 100 -21.76 -8.29 5.91
CA GLY A 100 -22.51 -8.34 7.17
C GLY A 100 -22.13 -9.50 8.09
N ASP A 101 -21.00 -10.15 7.82
CA ASP A 101 -20.44 -11.23 8.64
C ASP A 101 -19.83 -10.69 9.94
N VAL A 102 -19.40 -9.41 9.93
CA VAL A 102 -18.96 -8.68 11.12
C VAL A 102 -19.75 -7.38 11.30
N PRO A 103 -20.01 -6.93 12.54
CA PRO A 103 -20.73 -5.68 12.79
C PRO A 103 -19.97 -4.44 12.30
N LEU A 104 -20.69 -3.47 11.74
CA LEU A 104 -20.16 -2.14 11.39
C LEU A 104 -19.66 -1.37 12.62
N GLY A 105 -18.76 -0.42 12.39
CA GLY A 105 -18.28 0.53 13.42
C GLY A 105 -17.27 -0.08 14.41
N ARG A 106 -16.66 -1.21 14.05
CA ARG A 106 -15.51 -1.76 14.76
C ARG A 106 -14.24 -1.10 14.25
N GLU A 107 -13.30 -0.86 15.16
CA GLU A 107 -11.95 -0.42 14.80
C GLU A 107 -11.08 -1.61 14.39
N VAL A 108 -11.18 -2.70 15.15
CA VAL A 108 -10.43 -3.95 14.91
C VAL A 108 -11.41 -5.11 14.72
N VAL A 109 -11.15 -5.93 13.70
CA VAL A 109 -11.90 -7.14 13.37
C VAL A 109 -11.01 -8.35 13.59
N LYS A 110 -11.52 -9.34 14.33
CA LYS A 110 -10.88 -10.64 14.49
C LYS A 110 -11.25 -11.57 13.34
N LEU A 111 -10.27 -12.00 12.57
CA LEU A 111 -10.45 -12.86 11.40
C LEU A 111 -10.29 -14.34 11.74
N GLY A 112 -9.47 -14.65 12.74
CA GLY A 112 -9.13 -16.01 13.15
C GLY A 112 -8.51 -16.06 14.55
N LYS A 113 -7.88 -17.18 14.90
CA LYS A 113 -7.08 -17.28 16.13
C LYS A 113 -5.82 -16.43 15.93
N SER A 114 -5.56 -15.48 16.84
CA SER A 114 -4.41 -14.56 16.76
C SER A 114 -4.29 -13.85 15.41
N ARG A 115 -5.42 -13.44 14.84
CA ARG A 115 -5.44 -12.67 13.58
C ARG A 115 -6.45 -11.57 13.67
N PHE A 116 -5.96 -10.35 13.61
CA PHE A 116 -6.73 -9.15 13.72
C PHE A 116 -6.38 -8.20 12.57
N SER A 117 -7.31 -7.31 12.26
CA SER A 117 -7.01 -6.24 11.33
C SER A 117 -7.77 -4.98 11.70
N LYS A 118 -7.09 -3.84 11.58
CA LYS A 118 -7.65 -2.50 11.77
C LYS A 118 -8.44 -2.10 10.52
N VAL A 119 -9.75 -1.92 10.67
CA VAL A 119 -10.70 -1.55 9.60
C VAL A 119 -11.24 -0.12 9.73
N ALA A 120 -10.83 0.61 10.78
CA ALA A 120 -11.15 2.02 10.92
C ALA A 120 -9.99 2.80 11.55
N GLN A 121 -9.74 4.01 11.04
CA GLN A 121 -8.81 4.95 11.64
C GLN A 121 -9.56 5.87 12.60
N THR A 122 -9.17 5.88 13.88
CA THR A 122 -9.80 6.69 14.91
C THR A 122 -8.78 7.30 15.86
N GLY A 123 -9.11 8.43 16.47
CA GLY A 123 -8.25 9.09 17.45
C GLY A 123 -7.39 10.21 16.86
N THR A 124 -6.18 10.36 17.38
CA THR A 124 -5.24 11.40 16.95
C THR A 124 -3.84 10.81 16.94
N ASP A 125 -3.33 10.60 15.74
CA ASP A 125 -2.01 10.01 15.54
C ASP A 125 -0.95 11.11 15.57
N ARG A 126 0.26 10.76 16.03
CA ARG A 126 1.37 11.71 16.15
C ARG A 126 2.39 11.50 15.05
N ILE A 127 2.70 12.58 14.33
CA ILE A 127 3.63 12.57 13.19
C ILE A 127 4.95 13.20 13.61
N PHE A 128 6.06 12.50 13.38
CA PHE A 128 7.40 13.06 13.50
C PHE A 128 7.86 13.57 12.12
N VAL A 129 7.92 14.90 11.97
CA VAL A 129 8.25 15.56 10.70
C VAL A 129 9.67 16.11 10.73
N VAL A 130 10.53 15.68 9.80
CA VAL A 130 11.89 16.19 9.62
C VAL A 130 11.95 17.14 8.42
N LEU A 131 12.50 18.33 8.62
CA LEU A 131 12.81 19.26 7.53
C LEU A 131 14.29 19.10 7.14
N ALA A 132 14.58 18.73 5.90
CA ALA A 132 15.92 18.42 5.42
C ALA A 132 16.36 19.33 4.27
N GLU A 133 17.48 20.04 4.42
CA GLU A 133 18.08 20.86 3.37
C GLU A 133 19.47 20.36 2.99
N PHE A 134 19.91 20.67 1.77
CA PHE A 134 21.08 20.05 1.20
C PHE A 134 22.37 20.86 1.42
N GLY A 135 23.49 20.14 1.26
CA GLY A 135 24.83 20.69 1.18
C GLY A 135 25.33 20.71 -0.26
N ASN A 136 26.65 20.93 -0.41
CA ASN A 136 27.28 21.06 -1.72
C ASN A 136 28.38 20.01 -1.94
N LYS A 137 28.51 19.00 -1.06
CA LYS A 137 29.45 17.90 -1.32
C LYS A 137 28.90 17.05 -2.46
N ARG A 138 29.77 16.60 -3.34
CA ARG A 138 29.44 15.61 -4.38
C ARG A 138 29.83 14.24 -3.86
N HIS A 139 28.95 13.28 -4.06
CA HIS A 139 29.27 11.87 -3.85
C HIS A 139 29.94 11.34 -5.11
N SER A 140 31.03 10.59 -5.00
CA SER A 140 31.83 10.14 -6.15
C SER A 140 31.04 9.35 -7.20
N ALA A 141 30.00 8.63 -6.78
CA ALA A 141 29.09 7.92 -7.67
C ALA A 141 28.13 8.82 -8.48
N PHE A 142 27.82 10.02 -8.00
CA PHE A 142 26.81 10.93 -8.56
C PHE A 142 27.48 12.23 -9.01
N CYS A 143 28.13 12.18 -10.17
CA CYS A 143 28.92 13.30 -10.68
C CYS A 143 28.10 14.25 -11.56
N ASP A 144 28.61 15.48 -11.69
CA ASP A 144 27.99 16.55 -12.48
C ASP A 144 28.23 16.37 -14.00
N SER A 145 29.06 15.41 -14.40
CA SER A 145 29.38 15.11 -15.80
C SER A 145 28.28 14.28 -16.46
N THR A 146 28.10 14.46 -17.76
CA THR A 146 27.24 13.61 -18.60
C THR A 146 28.01 12.43 -19.22
N ASP A 147 29.31 12.31 -18.94
CA ASP A 147 30.16 11.23 -19.44
C ASP A 147 30.02 9.99 -18.53
N PRO A 148 29.55 8.84 -19.07
CA PRO A 148 29.44 7.60 -18.28
C PRO A 148 30.79 7.02 -17.84
N GLU A 149 31.92 7.52 -18.36
CA GLU A 149 33.26 7.12 -17.89
C GLU A 149 33.70 7.87 -16.61
N ASP A 150 33.06 9.00 -16.26
CA ASP A 150 33.49 9.85 -15.15
C ASP A 150 33.01 9.36 -13.77
N CYS A 151 31.86 8.69 -13.71
CA CYS A 151 31.30 8.11 -12.49
C CYS A 151 30.23 7.06 -12.79
N ALA A 152 29.77 6.36 -11.74
CA ALA A 152 28.75 5.31 -11.87
C ALA A 152 27.40 5.84 -12.41
N PHE A 153 26.99 7.03 -11.95
CA PHE A 153 25.71 7.64 -12.24
C PHE A 153 25.91 9.09 -12.70
N PRO A 154 26.29 9.31 -13.97
CA PRO A 154 26.45 10.64 -14.54
C PRO A 154 25.12 11.40 -14.56
N SER A 155 25.21 12.73 -14.67
CA SER A 155 24.06 13.61 -14.89
C SER A 155 23.46 13.38 -16.29
N ASP A 156 22.14 13.53 -16.43
CA ASP A 156 21.49 13.57 -17.74
C ASP A 156 21.61 14.94 -18.44
N GLY A 157 22.20 15.92 -17.76
CA GLY A 157 22.41 17.28 -18.24
C GLY A 157 21.19 18.19 -18.15
N THR A 158 20.07 17.74 -17.58
CA THR A 158 18.86 18.54 -17.35
C THR A 158 18.96 19.51 -16.17
N PRO A 159 19.70 19.23 -15.07
CA PRO A 159 19.85 20.19 -13.98
C PRO A 159 20.55 21.47 -14.46
N THR A 160 20.05 22.63 -14.03
CA THR A 160 20.68 23.94 -14.35
C THR A 160 21.81 24.30 -13.39
N ARG A 161 21.87 23.64 -12.23
CA ARG A 161 22.94 23.71 -11.23
C ARG A 161 23.00 22.41 -10.44
N TYR A 162 24.15 22.13 -9.82
CA TYR A 162 24.34 20.91 -9.02
C TYR A 162 24.52 21.18 -7.52
N ASP A 163 24.55 22.45 -7.09
CA ASP A 163 24.58 22.78 -5.67
C ASP A 163 23.23 22.47 -5.02
N GLY A 164 23.26 21.81 -3.86
CA GLY A 164 22.05 21.36 -3.19
C GLY A 164 21.17 22.53 -2.76
N PRO A 165 19.84 22.45 -2.97
CA PRO A 165 18.94 23.52 -2.59
C PRO A 165 18.92 23.71 -1.07
N ARG A 166 18.91 24.98 -0.68
CA ARG A 166 18.57 25.39 0.69
C ARG A 166 17.10 25.77 0.68
N HIS A 167 16.44 25.64 1.82
CA HIS A 167 15.07 26.13 1.93
C HIS A 167 14.99 27.64 1.60
N ASN A 168 13.84 28.08 1.11
CA ASN A 168 13.55 29.41 0.59
C ASN A 168 14.36 29.80 -0.66
N GLN A 169 14.79 28.83 -1.47
CA GLN A 169 15.50 29.09 -2.73
C GLN A 169 14.69 28.77 -3.99
N ILE A 170 13.44 28.32 -3.85
CA ILE A 170 12.52 28.18 -4.97
C ILE A 170 12.22 29.58 -5.52
N PRO A 171 12.46 29.86 -6.82
CA PRO A 171 12.23 31.18 -7.39
C PRO A 171 10.77 31.62 -7.31
N GLU A 172 10.55 32.90 -7.01
CA GLU A 172 9.22 33.49 -7.10
C GLU A 172 8.71 33.41 -8.56
N PRO A 173 7.55 32.79 -8.82
CA PRO A 173 7.04 32.63 -10.19
C PRO A 173 6.53 33.95 -10.76
N ASP A 174 6.79 34.20 -12.05
CA ASP A 174 6.17 35.31 -12.78
C ASP A 174 4.67 35.02 -13.01
N ARG A 175 3.82 35.63 -12.18
CA ARG A 175 2.36 35.44 -12.19
C ARG A 175 1.68 35.85 -13.50
N THR A 176 2.37 36.52 -14.43
CA THR A 176 1.83 36.79 -15.78
C THR A 176 1.85 35.56 -16.69
N VAL A 177 2.69 34.58 -16.38
CA VAL A 177 2.89 33.34 -17.15
C VAL A 177 2.79 32.05 -16.33
N ASP A 178 2.82 32.14 -15.01
CA ASP A 178 2.71 31.01 -14.08
C ASP A 178 1.76 31.33 -12.91
N ASN A 179 0.58 30.71 -12.93
CA ASN A 179 -0.39 30.74 -11.82
C ASN A 179 -0.61 29.35 -11.20
N SER A 180 0.26 28.37 -11.51
CA SER A 180 0.17 27.02 -10.99
C SER A 180 1.13 26.78 -9.84
N THR A 181 2.37 27.28 -9.93
CA THR A 181 3.40 27.08 -8.89
C THR A 181 2.92 27.60 -7.55
N ASN A 182 2.80 26.69 -6.58
CA ASN A 182 2.59 27.04 -5.18
C ASN A 182 3.91 27.62 -4.64
N TRP A 183 3.87 28.88 -4.22
CA TRP A 183 5.08 29.59 -3.80
C TRP A 183 4.77 30.49 -2.60
N ARG A 184 5.70 30.52 -1.65
CA ARG A 184 5.71 31.41 -0.49
C ARG A 184 7.10 32.01 -0.32
N ASP A 185 7.14 33.15 0.36
CA ASP A 185 8.36 33.87 0.69
C ASP A 185 9.17 33.20 1.81
N ASN A 186 8.53 32.40 2.67
CA ASN A 186 9.18 31.73 3.79
C ASN A 186 8.54 30.39 4.22
N TYR A 187 9.21 29.29 3.93
CA TYR A 187 8.96 27.92 4.37
C TYR A 187 9.74 27.60 5.64
N ASN A 188 9.33 28.19 6.76
CA ASN A 188 9.94 27.96 8.07
C ASN A 188 9.17 26.88 8.87
N ARG A 189 9.74 26.44 9.99
CA ARG A 189 9.09 25.48 10.89
C ARG A 189 7.65 25.88 11.27
N PRO A 190 7.34 27.13 11.70
CA PRO A 190 5.96 27.55 11.95
C PRO A 190 5.00 27.39 10.77
N TYR A 191 5.46 27.54 9.53
CA TYR A 191 4.64 27.28 8.35
C TYR A 191 4.26 25.79 8.26
N PHE A 192 5.22 24.89 8.46
CA PHE A 192 4.94 23.45 8.41
C PHE A 192 4.12 22.99 9.63
N GLU A 193 4.36 23.53 10.82
CA GLU A 193 3.49 23.29 11.99
C GLU A 193 2.02 23.67 11.71
N ASP A 194 1.79 24.81 11.05
CA ASP A 194 0.43 25.20 10.62
C ASP A 194 -0.12 24.28 9.52
N LEU A 195 0.70 23.90 8.55
CA LEU A 195 0.31 23.02 7.46
C LEU A 195 -0.14 21.65 7.98
N TYR A 196 0.67 21.02 8.83
CA TYR A 196 0.39 19.70 9.40
C TYR A 196 -0.69 19.75 10.50
N PHE A 197 -0.42 20.47 11.58
CA PHE A 197 -1.17 20.28 12.83
C PHE A 197 -2.33 21.26 13.01
N ASN A 198 -2.54 22.18 12.06
CA ASN A 198 -3.78 22.95 11.96
C ASN A 198 -4.57 22.60 10.70
N ARG A 199 -3.95 22.74 9.52
CA ARG A 199 -4.67 22.65 8.23
C ARG A 199 -4.93 21.21 7.81
N MET A 200 -3.94 20.32 7.92
CA MET A 200 -4.07 18.90 7.61
C MET A 200 -4.91 18.18 8.69
N ALA A 201 -4.64 18.45 9.97
CA ALA A 201 -5.51 18.03 11.08
C ALA A 201 -6.99 18.34 10.80
N LYS A 202 -7.30 19.61 10.47
CA LYS A 202 -8.66 20.02 10.12
C LYS A 202 -9.20 19.35 8.86
N PHE A 203 -8.36 19.04 7.88
CA PHE A 203 -8.78 18.29 6.70
C PHE A 203 -9.21 16.87 7.06
N TYR A 204 -8.42 16.14 7.85
CA TYR A 204 -8.74 14.78 8.29
C TYR A 204 -9.94 14.73 9.23
N GLU A 205 -10.10 15.72 10.11
CA GLU A 205 -11.31 15.88 10.92
C GLU A 205 -12.55 16.06 10.03
N ASP A 206 -12.45 16.85 8.96
CA ASP A 206 -13.55 17.04 8.01
C ASP A 206 -13.86 15.76 7.23
N GLN A 207 -12.84 15.02 6.79
CA GLN A 207 -13.05 13.79 6.01
C GLN A 207 -13.60 12.64 6.86
N SER A 208 -13.20 12.56 8.12
CA SER A 208 -13.56 11.50 9.07
C SER A 208 -14.82 11.79 9.88
N SER A 209 -15.48 12.94 9.65
CA SER A 209 -16.55 13.45 10.51
C SER A 209 -16.15 13.57 12.00
N GLY A 210 -14.89 13.93 12.24
CA GLY A 210 -14.30 14.11 13.56
C GLY A 210 -13.85 12.83 14.26
N ALA A 211 -13.88 11.67 13.57
CA ALA A 211 -13.39 10.42 14.13
C ALA A 211 -11.86 10.35 14.22
N TYR A 212 -11.16 11.12 13.39
CA TYR A 212 -9.72 11.06 13.22
C TYR A 212 -9.10 12.44 13.00
N SER A 213 -7.92 12.68 13.58
CA SER A 213 -7.10 13.89 13.42
C SER A 213 -5.62 13.54 13.51
N VAL A 214 -4.75 14.53 13.35
CA VAL A 214 -3.29 14.39 13.48
C VAL A 214 -2.71 15.48 14.35
N ASP A 215 -1.67 15.14 15.10
CA ASP A 215 -0.83 16.05 15.88
C ASP A 215 0.65 15.63 15.71
N GLY A 216 1.61 16.30 16.33
CA GLY A 216 3.01 15.89 16.23
C GLY A 216 4.02 16.98 16.54
N ASP A 217 5.19 16.89 15.92
CA ASP A 217 6.20 17.95 15.95
C ASP A 217 6.98 18.01 14.64
N VAL A 218 7.44 19.21 14.31
CA VAL A 218 8.28 19.50 13.13
C VAL A 218 9.66 19.90 13.59
N THR A 219 10.72 19.30 13.06
CA THR A 219 12.08 19.74 13.38
C THR A 219 12.38 21.12 12.81
N GLU A 220 13.46 21.75 13.29
CA GLU A 220 14.18 22.71 12.46
C GLU A 220 14.59 22.14 11.09
N TRP A 221 15.02 23.02 10.17
CA TRP A 221 15.77 22.59 9.00
C TRP A 221 17.13 21.98 9.41
N VAL A 222 17.36 20.74 8.99
CA VAL A 222 18.59 19.97 9.20
C VAL A 222 19.37 19.93 7.90
N LYS A 223 20.64 20.34 7.95
CA LYS A 223 21.51 20.34 6.78
C LYS A 223 22.25 19.01 6.64
N VAL A 224 22.01 18.29 5.54
CA VAL A 224 22.82 17.14 5.13
C VAL A 224 24.04 17.58 4.31
N PRO A 225 25.12 16.78 4.21
CA PRO A 225 26.38 17.25 3.64
C PRO A 225 26.39 17.25 2.10
N PHE A 226 25.68 16.33 1.46
CA PHE A 226 25.67 16.17 0.00
C PHE A 226 24.61 17.04 -0.68
N ASN A 227 24.78 17.25 -1.99
CA ASN A 227 23.76 17.84 -2.86
C ASN A 227 22.64 16.85 -3.17
N GLU A 228 21.58 17.35 -3.80
CA GLU A 228 20.37 16.57 -4.07
C GLU A 228 20.62 15.37 -4.97
N ALA A 229 21.54 15.46 -5.94
CA ALA A 229 21.94 14.33 -6.80
C ALA A 229 22.30 13.03 -6.05
N ARG A 230 22.85 13.11 -4.82
CA ARG A 230 23.13 11.92 -4.00
C ARG A 230 21.85 11.21 -3.54
N TYR A 231 20.76 11.96 -3.39
CA TYR A 231 19.53 11.50 -2.77
C TYR A 231 18.43 11.28 -3.83
N GLY A 232 18.26 12.21 -4.78
CA GLY A 232 17.16 12.22 -5.74
C GLY A 232 17.42 11.53 -7.08
N ARG A 233 18.65 11.50 -7.60
CA ARG A 233 18.90 11.09 -9.00
C ARG A 233 18.34 9.69 -9.35
N ASP A 234 17.60 9.62 -10.44
CA ASP A 234 16.98 8.42 -11.05
C ASP A 234 17.97 7.41 -11.64
N TYR A 235 18.89 6.90 -10.84
CA TYR A 235 19.94 5.98 -11.30
C TYR A 235 19.46 4.52 -11.49
N CYS A 236 18.33 4.17 -10.87
CA CYS A 236 17.85 2.79 -10.76
C CYS A 236 16.84 2.40 -11.85
N GLY A 237 16.57 3.29 -12.81
CA GLY A 237 15.56 3.08 -13.86
C GLY A 237 14.12 3.21 -13.36
N SER A 238 13.92 3.82 -12.19
CA SER A 238 12.65 4.18 -11.57
C SER A 238 12.74 5.63 -11.06
N ILE A 239 11.59 6.28 -10.90
CA ILE A 239 11.42 7.63 -10.32
C ILE A 239 11.68 7.69 -8.80
N VAL A 240 11.76 6.52 -8.16
CA VAL A 240 12.11 6.40 -6.74
C VAL A 240 13.21 5.38 -6.61
N CYS A 241 14.38 5.86 -6.19
CA CYS A 241 15.56 5.03 -5.93
C CYS A 241 15.91 4.98 -4.44
N GLN A 242 16.55 3.89 -4.01
CA GLN A 242 17.01 3.69 -2.63
C GLN A 242 17.96 4.80 -2.13
N SER A 243 18.57 5.58 -3.03
CA SER A 243 19.36 6.77 -2.69
C SER A 243 18.61 7.74 -1.78
N SER A 244 17.29 7.87 -1.99
CA SER A 244 16.42 8.80 -1.27
C SER A 244 16.32 8.46 0.22
N GLU A 245 16.31 7.18 0.57
CA GLU A 245 16.29 6.71 1.95
C GLU A 245 17.50 7.19 2.77
N PHE A 246 18.63 7.43 2.11
CA PHE A 246 19.80 7.98 2.80
C PHE A 246 19.61 9.45 3.22
N LEU A 247 18.68 10.18 2.63
CA LEU A 247 18.28 11.51 3.13
C LEU A 247 17.64 11.37 4.52
N ILE A 248 16.83 10.33 4.72
CA ILE A 248 16.20 9.99 6.01
C ILE A 248 17.28 9.68 7.04
N ARG A 249 18.18 8.72 6.72
CA ARG A 249 19.30 8.38 7.62
C ARG A 249 20.13 9.60 8.00
N ASP A 250 20.64 10.32 6.99
CA ASP A 250 21.57 11.42 7.21
C ASP A 250 20.89 12.56 7.98
N SER A 251 19.66 12.93 7.64
CA SER A 251 18.94 13.99 8.35
C SER A 251 18.65 13.62 9.81
N LEU A 252 18.23 12.39 10.10
CA LEU A 252 18.03 11.91 11.47
C LEU A 252 19.34 11.87 12.27
N ALA A 253 20.44 11.43 11.67
CA ALA A 253 21.76 11.43 12.28
C ALA A 253 22.21 12.83 12.72
N TYR A 254 22.11 13.81 11.81
CA TYR A 254 22.44 15.20 12.10
C TYR A 254 21.46 15.85 13.08
N TRP A 255 20.18 15.48 13.03
CA TRP A 255 19.19 15.96 14.00
C TRP A 255 19.53 15.48 15.42
N VAL A 256 19.79 14.19 15.62
CA VAL A 256 20.19 13.66 16.94
C VAL A 256 21.46 14.32 17.44
N GLN A 257 22.49 14.44 16.58
CA GLN A 257 23.73 15.13 16.95
C GLN A 257 23.44 16.57 17.42
N LYS A 258 22.56 17.29 16.72
CA LYS A 258 22.18 18.65 17.09
C LYS A 258 21.44 18.73 18.43
N GLN A 259 20.57 17.76 18.74
CA GLN A 259 19.92 17.70 20.05
C GLN A 259 20.96 17.51 21.16
N LEU A 260 21.95 16.62 20.96
CA LEU A 260 23.05 16.41 21.91
C LEU A 260 23.92 17.65 22.07
N ASP A 261 24.27 18.33 20.98
CA ASP A 261 25.05 19.57 20.98
C ASP A 261 24.30 20.72 21.68
N SER A 262 22.97 20.70 21.68
CA SER A 262 22.13 21.65 22.42
C SER A 262 22.11 21.41 23.94
N GLY A 263 22.71 20.31 24.40
CA GLY A 263 22.80 19.92 25.80
C GLY A 263 21.74 18.92 26.25
N GLN A 264 20.92 18.37 25.33
CA GLN A 264 20.06 17.24 25.66
C GLN A 264 20.89 15.97 25.87
N THR A 265 20.46 15.15 26.81
CA THR A 265 21.00 13.79 26.99
C THR A 265 20.35 12.82 26.01
N MET A 266 21.03 11.72 25.68
CA MET A 266 20.46 10.67 24.84
C MET A 266 19.12 10.14 25.40
N ALA A 267 19.01 10.02 26.73
CA ALA A 267 17.75 9.61 27.37
C ALA A 267 16.60 10.58 27.09
N GLN A 268 16.85 11.89 27.05
CA GLN A 268 15.82 12.88 26.72
C GLN A 268 15.40 12.81 25.25
N VAL A 269 16.36 12.56 24.35
CA VAL A 269 16.07 12.35 22.91
C VAL A 269 15.21 11.10 22.74
N GLN A 270 15.58 9.99 23.39
CA GLN A 270 14.80 8.75 23.40
C GLN A 270 13.40 8.94 23.99
N ASP A 271 13.28 9.61 25.13
CA ASP A 271 11.99 9.87 25.77
C ASP A 271 11.07 10.73 24.88
N TYR A 272 11.65 11.68 24.13
CA TYR A 272 10.92 12.45 23.12
C TYR A 272 10.47 11.58 21.94
N LEU A 273 11.37 10.78 21.36
CA LEU A 273 11.07 9.93 20.20
C LEU A 273 10.01 8.85 20.53
N LYS A 274 10.03 8.27 21.73
CA LYS A 274 9.01 7.33 22.21
C LYS A 274 7.59 7.91 22.28
N THR A 275 7.44 9.22 22.16
CA THR A 275 6.10 9.83 22.08
C THR A 275 5.48 9.72 20.69
N PHE A 276 6.21 9.16 19.72
CA PHE A 276 5.78 8.85 18.36
C PHE A 276 5.83 7.34 18.05
N ASP A 277 6.03 6.50 19.06
CA ASP A 277 6.02 5.03 18.98
C ASP A 277 5.00 4.57 20.03
N VAL A 278 3.73 4.53 19.63
CA VAL A 278 2.60 4.15 20.50
C VAL A 278 1.63 3.20 19.82
N GLN A 279 1.86 2.87 18.54
CA GLN A 279 1.04 1.96 17.76
C GLN A 279 1.88 0.81 17.22
N ASP A 280 1.34 -0.40 17.39
CA ASP A 280 1.73 -1.55 16.60
C ASP A 280 0.82 -1.52 15.37
N ARG A 281 1.26 -0.78 14.35
CA ARG A 281 0.45 -0.55 13.13
C ARG A 281 0.06 -1.85 12.43
N TYR A 282 0.79 -2.93 12.71
CA TYR A 282 0.72 -4.18 12.00
C TYR A 282 0.42 -5.37 12.92
N ASP A 283 0.12 -5.19 14.21
CA ASP A 283 -0.19 -6.27 15.16
C ASP A 283 0.89 -7.38 15.12
N TYR A 284 2.16 -6.96 15.21
CA TYR A 284 3.33 -7.82 15.10
C TYR A 284 3.39 -8.93 16.15
N ASP A 285 2.77 -8.74 17.32
CA ASP A 285 2.68 -9.77 18.37
C ASP A 285 1.42 -10.66 18.26
N GLU A 286 0.59 -10.38 17.25
CA GLU A 286 -0.66 -11.06 16.93
C GLU A 286 -1.65 -11.14 18.11
N ASP A 287 -1.58 -10.15 19.00
CA ASP A 287 -2.39 -10.09 20.21
C ASP A 287 -3.68 -9.27 20.03
N GLY A 288 -3.77 -8.47 18.96
CA GLY A 288 -4.89 -7.63 18.55
C GLY A 288 -4.89 -6.22 19.15
N ASP A 289 -3.82 -5.80 19.82
CA ASP A 289 -3.63 -4.48 20.43
C ASP A 289 -2.75 -3.56 19.57
N PHE A 290 -3.37 -2.91 18.58
CA PHE A 290 -2.73 -1.90 17.74
C PHE A 290 -2.33 -0.60 18.48
N ARG A 291 -2.46 -0.54 19.81
CA ARG A 291 -2.18 0.65 20.65
C ARG A 291 -1.08 0.40 21.67
N GLU A 292 -0.05 -0.31 21.26
CA GLU A 292 1.19 -0.50 22.01
C GLU A 292 2.43 -0.20 21.16
N PRO A 293 3.58 0.14 21.75
CA PRO A 293 4.79 0.43 20.99
C PRO A 293 5.45 -0.82 20.40
N ASP A 294 5.93 -0.72 19.16
CA ASP A 294 6.69 -1.78 18.48
C ASP A 294 8.19 -1.43 18.31
N GLY A 295 8.61 -0.22 18.67
CA GLY A 295 9.98 0.27 18.54
C GLY A 295 10.25 1.04 17.24
N TYR A 296 9.25 1.17 16.36
CA TYR A 296 9.25 2.01 15.19
C TYR A 296 8.47 3.31 15.44
N ILE A 297 8.89 4.39 14.80
CA ILE A 297 8.10 5.63 14.77
C ILE A 297 6.82 5.37 13.95
N ASP A 298 5.65 5.54 14.58
CA ASP A 298 4.32 5.25 14.02
C ASP A 298 4.14 5.95 12.67
N HIS A 299 4.41 7.25 12.62
CA HIS A 299 4.24 8.09 11.42
C HIS A 299 5.45 9.02 11.25
N PHE A 300 6.29 8.73 10.27
CA PHE A 300 7.46 9.54 9.95
C PHE A 300 7.28 10.23 8.59
N GLN A 301 7.55 11.54 8.54
CA GLN A 301 7.55 12.29 7.28
C GLN A 301 8.80 13.15 7.16
N ILE A 302 9.26 13.32 5.93
CA ILE A 302 10.41 14.16 5.61
C ILE A 302 10.07 15.17 4.52
N VAL A 303 10.39 16.45 4.79
CA VAL A 303 10.25 17.53 3.81
C VAL A 303 11.63 17.91 3.32
N HIS A 304 11.90 17.79 2.03
CA HIS A 304 13.16 18.22 1.44
C HIS A 304 13.07 19.66 0.91
N ALA A 305 14.19 20.40 0.95
CA ALA A 305 14.28 21.72 0.34
C ALA A 305 14.25 21.62 -1.20
N GLY A 306 13.67 22.59 -1.89
CA GLY A 306 13.52 22.55 -3.36
C GLY A 306 12.14 22.06 -3.82
N GLY A 307 11.93 22.09 -5.15
CA GLY A 307 10.69 21.64 -5.77
C GLY A 307 10.66 20.13 -6.01
N ASP A 308 9.47 19.63 -6.36
CA ASP A 308 9.24 18.24 -6.70
C ASP A 308 9.77 17.90 -8.10
N GLU A 309 10.36 16.72 -8.26
CA GLU A 309 10.58 16.18 -9.60
C GLU A 309 9.25 15.94 -10.34
N ALA A 310 8.20 15.50 -9.62
CA ALA A 310 6.88 15.24 -10.19
C ALA A 310 6.21 16.50 -10.80
N ASP A 311 6.65 17.69 -10.37
CA ASP A 311 6.23 19.00 -10.90
C ASP A 311 7.19 19.58 -11.94
N GLY A 312 8.23 18.82 -12.31
CA GLY A 312 9.27 19.25 -13.22
C GLY A 312 10.10 20.39 -12.64
N ASP A 313 10.70 20.19 -11.46
CA ASP A 313 11.56 21.18 -10.82
C ASP A 313 12.53 21.80 -11.85
N PRO A 314 12.47 23.13 -12.08
CA PRO A 314 13.20 23.74 -13.19
C PRO A 314 14.69 23.94 -12.92
N ILE A 315 15.18 23.59 -11.72
CA ILE A 315 16.53 23.88 -11.25
C ILE A 315 17.35 22.60 -11.11
N GLN A 316 16.86 21.66 -10.31
CA GLN A 316 17.44 20.36 -10.03
C GLN A 316 16.94 19.31 -11.02
N ALA A 317 15.78 19.50 -11.68
CA ALA A 317 15.28 18.59 -12.71
C ALA A 317 15.31 17.13 -12.23
N SER A 318 15.94 16.22 -12.95
CA SER A 318 16.05 14.80 -12.55
C SER A 318 17.00 14.52 -11.37
N ASP A 319 17.66 15.54 -10.82
CA ASP A 319 18.32 15.45 -9.52
C ASP A 319 17.37 15.78 -8.36
N ALA A 320 16.21 16.39 -8.63
CA ALA A 320 15.19 16.64 -7.62
C ALA A 320 14.61 15.31 -7.13
N ILE A 321 14.07 15.32 -5.92
CA ILE A 321 13.38 14.15 -5.39
C ILE A 321 11.92 14.15 -5.85
N TRP A 322 11.45 13.01 -6.35
CA TRP A 322 10.03 12.72 -6.57
C TRP A 322 9.30 12.47 -5.23
N SER A 323 8.19 13.15 -4.96
CA SER A 323 7.34 12.88 -3.77
C SER A 323 6.82 11.45 -3.74
N HIS A 324 6.97 10.74 -2.62
CA HIS A 324 6.51 9.35 -2.53
C HIS A 324 6.34 8.86 -1.10
N ARG A 325 5.71 7.69 -0.97
CA ARG A 325 5.71 6.85 0.23
C ARG A 325 6.61 5.62 0.02
N GLY A 326 7.31 5.21 1.08
CA GLY A 326 7.99 3.92 1.09
C GLY A 326 8.22 3.32 2.48
N ASN A 327 8.89 2.18 2.49
CA ASN A 327 9.47 1.60 3.69
C ASN A 327 11.00 1.62 3.55
N VAL A 328 11.70 2.19 4.53
CA VAL A 328 13.16 2.28 4.52
C VAL A 328 13.77 0.87 4.47
N SER A 329 14.62 0.65 3.48
CA SER A 329 15.23 -0.64 3.16
C SER A 329 16.75 -0.66 3.34
N ILE A 330 17.34 0.40 3.94
CA ILE A 330 18.76 0.50 4.30
C ILE A 330 19.22 -0.76 5.05
N HIS A 331 18.47 -1.17 6.07
CA HIS A 331 18.64 -2.48 6.69
C HIS A 331 17.55 -3.45 6.25
N LYS A 332 17.97 -4.69 6.00
CA LYS A 332 17.12 -5.78 5.50
C LYS A 332 16.25 -6.42 6.60
N LEU A 333 15.27 -7.21 6.18
CA LEU A 333 14.52 -8.10 7.07
C LEU A 333 15.45 -8.98 7.92
N GLY A 334 15.08 -9.18 9.18
CA GLY A 334 15.94 -9.78 10.21
C GLY A 334 16.80 -8.77 10.98
N THR A 335 16.60 -7.46 10.75
CA THR A 335 17.17 -6.37 11.56
C THR A 335 16.04 -5.44 12.04
N GLY A 336 16.27 -4.66 13.10
CA GLY A 336 15.26 -3.75 13.66
C GLY A 336 15.46 -3.46 15.15
N PRO A 337 14.44 -2.95 15.85
CA PRO A 337 14.46 -2.70 17.29
C PRO A 337 14.88 -3.94 18.10
N SER A 338 15.70 -3.72 19.14
CA SER A 338 16.28 -4.83 19.93
C SER A 338 15.26 -5.69 20.69
N THR A 339 14.07 -5.15 20.95
CA THR A 339 12.97 -5.81 21.66
C THR A 339 11.67 -5.81 20.86
N GLY A 340 11.74 -5.48 19.56
CA GLY A 340 10.59 -5.35 18.67
C GLY A 340 10.71 -6.23 17.42
N PRO A 341 9.85 -6.02 16.42
CA PRO A 341 9.83 -6.82 15.21
C PRO A 341 11.04 -6.48 14.32
N GLN A 342 11.69 -7.49 13.76
CA GLN A 342 12.91 -7.31 12.95
C GLN A 342 12.57 -7.12 11.46
N LYS A 343 11.93 -5.99 11.12
CA LYS A 343 11.34 -5.73 9.79
C LYS A 343 12.18 -4.78 8.91
N GLY A 344 13.44 -4.58 9.25
CA GLY A 344 14.35 -3.67 8.53
C GLY A 344 14.16 -2.22 8.98
N GLY A 345 14.48 -1.27 8.11
CA GLY A 345 14.36 0.16 8.38
C GLY A 345 15.71 0.85 8.56
N VAL A 346 15.69 1.98 9.26
CA VAL A 346 16.85 2.78 9.67
C VAL A 346 16.71 3.16 11.14
N GLU A 347 17.79 3.02 11.91
CA GLU A 347 17.79 3.42 13.32
C GLU A 347 17.96 4.94 13.43
N VAL A 348 17.09 5.61 14.20
CA VAL A 348 17.16 7.06 14.40
C VAL A 348 18.49 7.40 15.09
N GLY A 349 19.27 8.26 14.44
CA GLY A 349 20.58 8.68 14.91
C GLY A 349 21.75 7.85 14.37
N GLU A 350 21.50 6.79 13.60
CA GLU A 350 22.56 6.01 12.98
C GLU A 350 23.24 6.77 11.84
N GLY A 351 24.54 6.55 11.70
CA GLY A 351 25.32 7.10 10.60
C GLY A 351 26.54 6.24 10.32
N GLY A 352 27.62 6.86 9.90
CA GLY A 352 28.81 6.14 9.46
C GLY A 352 29.64 6.95 8.47
N THR A 353 30.45 6.26 7.68
CA THR A 353 31.26 6.90 6.64
C THR A 353 30.56 6.75 5.30
N SER A 354 30.12 7.86 4.71
CA SER A 354 29.60 7.90 3.34
C SER A 354 30.71 8.24 2.35
N ASP A 355 30.63 7.64 1.17
CA ASP A 355 31.60 7.84 0.08
C ASP A 355 33.08 7.61 0.48
N PRO A 356 33.43 6.45 1.07
CA PRO A 356 34.78 6.23 1.63
C PRO A 356 35.90 6.34 0.59
N ASN A 357 35.58 6.10 -0.69
CA ASN A 357 36.52 6.18 -1.80
C ASN A 357 36.50 7.54 -2.53
N GLY A 358 35.65 8.47 -2.08
CA GLY A 358 35.47 9.80 -2.67
C GLY A 358 35.55 10.92 -1.63
N ALA A 359 34.43 11.59 -1.38
CA ALA A 359 34.33 12.70 -0.44
C ALA A 359 34.64 12.31 1.03
N ASN A 360 34.54 11.03 1.36
CA ASN A 360 34.86 10.43 2.66
C ASN A 360 34.26 11.23 3.84
N ILE A 361 32.94 11.34 3.84
CA ILE A 361 32.19 12.16 4.79
C ILE A 361 31.76 11.29 5.97
N SER A 362 32.16 11.67 7.18
CA SER A 362 31.64 11.07 8.41
C SER A 362 30.30 11.72 8.77
N ILE A 363 29.25 10.92 8.71
CA ILE A 363 27.91 11.21 9.23
C ILE A 363 27.92 10.88 10.73
N PRO A 364 27.38 11.74 11.62
CA PRO A 364 27.29 11.45 13.05
C PRO A 364 26.62 10.10 13.31
N ASN A 365 27.06 9.37 14.33
CA ASN A 365 26.53 8.04 14.63
C ASN A 365 26.21 7.93 16.13
N ASN A 366 25.00 8.35 16.49
CA ASN A 366 24.48 8.35 17.86
C ASN A 366 23.13 7.60 17.87
N PRO A 367 23.12 6.27 17.67
CA PRO A 367 21.90 5.48 17.59
C PRO A 367 21.05 5.57 18.86
N THR A 368 19.75 5.72 18.68
CA THR A 368 18.79 5.97 19.78
C THR A 368 18.04 4.72 20.24
N GLY A 369 18.03 3.63 19.47
CA GLY A 369 17.24 2.42 19.72
C GLY A 369 15.81 2.45 19.14
N LEU A 370 15.35 3.59 18.60
CA LEU A 370 14.08 3.69 17.86
C LEU A 370 14.34 3.68 16.36
N TRP A 371 13.40 3.16 15.58
CA TRP A 371 13.58 2.91 14.16
C TRP A 371 12.53 3.64 13.31
N VAL A 372 12.87 3.89 12.05
CA VAL A 372 11.92 4.34 11.02
C VAL A 372 11.85 3.24 9.97
N SER A 373 10.62 2.83 9.64
CA SER A 373 10.32 1.93 8.54
C SER A 373 9.46 2.67 7.53
N ASP A 374 8.16 2.83 7.80
CA ASP A 374 7.26 3.62 6.97
C ASP A 374 7.68 5.10 6.94
N TYR A 375 7.72 5.68 5.74
CA TYR A 375 7.94 7.11 5.55
C TYR A 375 7.14 7.65 4.39
N THR A 376 6.90 8.96 4.44
CA THR A 376 6.50 9.75 3.27
C THR A 376 7.47 10.91 3.07
N MET A 377 7.71 11.30 1.83
CA MET A 377 8.63 12.37 1.47
C MET A 377 7.96 13.38 0.54
N GLN A 378 8.08 14.66 0.88
CA GLN A 378 7.46 15.77 0.12
C GLN A 378 8.42 16.94 -0.09
N PRO A 379 8.22 17.76 -1.14
CA PRO A 379 8.99 18.96 -1.41
C PRO A 379 8.55 20.13 -0.52
N GLU A 380 9.44 21.11 -0.42
CA GLU A 380 9.25 22.35 0.33
C GLU A 380 7.96 23.09 -0.06
N ASN A 381 7.61 23.09 -1.36
CA ASN A 381 6.44 23.80 -1.90
C ASN A 381 5.25 22.91 -2.26
N GLY A 382 5.19 21.65 -1.81
CA GLY A 382 4.14 20.69 -2.20
C GLY A 382 2.71 21.17 -1.89
N GLY A 383 2.54 22.06 -0.92
CA GLY A 383 1.23 22.57 -0.50
C GLY A 383 0.36 21.50 0.16
N LEU A 384 -0.71 21.89 0.84
CA LEU A 384 -1.50 20.96 1.67
C LEU A 384 -1.99 19.68 0.95
N SER A 385 -2.19 19.73 -0.38
CA SER A 385 -2.70 18.57 -1.14
C SER A 385 -1.73 17.41 -1.17
N VAL A 386 -0.44 17.67 -1.41
CA VAL A 386 0.59 16.61 -1.48
C VAL A 386 0.73 15.95 -0.11
N PHE A 387 0.86 16.74 0.96
CA PHE A 387 0.96 16.21 2.33
C PHE A 387 -0.26 15.37 2.74
N ALA A 388 -1.46 15.81 2.39
CA ALA A 388 -2.67 15.04 2.68
C ALA A 388 -2.80 13.77 1.81
N HIS A 389 -2.32 13.80 0.56
CA HIS A 389 -2.31 12.64 -0.33
C HIS A 389 -1.33 11.58 0.19
N GLU A 390 -0.09 11.97 0.46
CA GLU A 390 0.93 11.06 1.01
C GLU A 390 0.53 10.46 2.34
N TYR A 391 -0.07 11.26 3.23
CA TYR A 391 -0.58 10.72 4.48
C TYR A 391 -1.80 9.80 4.29
N GLY A 392 -2.53 9.92 3.18
CA GLY A 392 -3.54 8.94 2.76
C GLY A 392 -2.93 7.55 2.53
N HIS A 393 -1.76 7.47 1.89
CA HIS A 393 -1.03 6.21 1.74
C HIS A 393 -0.53 5.64 3.05
N ASP A 394 -0.08 6.51 3.97
CA ASP A 394 0.34 6.09 5.30
C ASP A 394 -0.82 5.44 6.08
N LEU A 395 -2.07 5.85 5.81
CA LEU A 395 -3.27 5.20 6.35
C LEU A 395 -3.72 3.94 5.60
N GLY A 396 -3.00 3.54 4.55
CA GLY A 396 -3.25 2.31 3.78
C GLY A 396 -4.12 2.48 2.54
N LEU A 397 -4.29 3.70 2.02
CA LEU A 397 -4.96 3.90 0.73
C LEU A 397 -3.97 3.75 -0.45
N PRO A 398 -4.37 3.12 -1.56
CA PRO A 398 -3.56 3.11 -2.78
C PRO A 398 -3.77 4.39 -3.61
N ASP A 399 -2.91 4.56 -4.61
CA ASP A 399 -3.19 5.49 -5.71
C ASP A 399 -4.38 5.00 -6.53
N LEU A 400 -5.22 5.95 -6.91
CA LEU A 400 -6.39 5.73 -7.75
C LEU A 400 -6.23 6.32 -9.15
N TYR A 401 -5.12 7.01 -9.45
CA TYR A 401 -4.72 7.30 -10.83
C TYR A 401 -4.07 6.07 -11.48
N ASP A 402 -3.80 6.16 -12.79
CA ASP A 402 -3.12 5.11 -13.54
C ASP A 402 -1.61 5.26 -13.31
N THR A 403 -0.98 4.26 -12.69
CA THR A 403 0.44 4.26 -12.31
C THR A 403 1.33 3.57 -13.32
N SER A 404 0.79 3.03 -14.42
CA SER A 404 1.50 2.21 -15.43
C SER A 404 2.67 2.91 -16.13
N GLY A 405 2.80 4.23 -15.99
CA GLY A 405 3.95 4.95 -16.51
C GLY A 405 4.07 6.37 -16.01
N ASN A 406 4.56 6.59 -14.80
CA ASN A 406 4.80 7.91 -14.17
C ASN A 406 5.77 8.87 -14.93
N THR A 407 6.03 8.66 -16.22
CA THR A 407 6.65 9.62 -17.16
C THR A 407 5.84 9.80 -18.45
N GLY A 408 4.51 9.64 -18.38
CA GLY A 408 3.58 9.93 -19.48
C GLY A 408 2.44 8.93 -19.63
N GLY A 409 1.99 8.26 -18.57
CA GLY A 409 1.05 7.14 -18.59
C GLY A 409 -0.39 7.49 -18.99
N ALA A 410 -1.21 6.45 -19.06
CA ALA A 410 -2.64 6.58 -19.30
C ALA A 410 -3.32 7.41 -18.20
N SER A 411 -4.58 7.79 -18.40
CA SER A 411 -5.33 8.60 -17.44
C SER A 411 -6.71 8.02 -17.31
N ASN A 412 -7.10 7.64 -16.10
CA ASN A 412 -8.39 7.00 -15.85
C ASN A 412 -9.50 8.00 -15.49
N SER A 413 -10.70 7.47 -15.21
CA SER A 413 -11.92 8.25 -14.94
C SER A 413 -12.02 8.83 -13.51
N VAL A 414 -11.08 8.53 -12.59
CA VAL A 414 -11.17 9.02 -11.21
C VAL A 414 -10.86 10.51 -11.12
N GLY A 415 -9.73 10.95 -11.69
CA GLY A 415 -9.36 12.36 -11.81
C GLY A 415 -9.61 13.21 -10.54
N PHE A 416 -10.28 14.35 -10.70
CA PHE A 416 -10.58 15.30 -9.61
C PHE A 416 -11.65 14.81 -8.61
N TRP A 417 -12.17 13.59 -8.78
CA TRP A 417 -13.19 13.07 -7.87
C TRP A 417 -12.59 12.57 -6.54
N SER A 418 -11.29 12.32 -6.48
CA SER A 418 -10.60 11.77 -5.30
C SER A 418 -9.28 12.49 -5.00
N LEU A 419 -8.96 12.60 -3.70
CA LEU A 419 -7.61 12.98 -3.22
C LEU A 419 -6.53 11.99 -3.69
N MET A 420 -6.85 10.69 -3.77
CA MET A 420 -5.90 9.64 -4.17
C MET A 420 -5.74 9.53 -5.69
N SER A 421 -6.34 10.45 -6.46
CA SER A 421 -6.10 10.56 -7.90
C SER A 421 -5.54 11.96 -8.20
N GLN A 422 -6.35 12.90 -8.69
CA GLN A 422 -5.91 14.27 -8.83
C GLN A 422 -6.07 15.05 -7.52
N SER A 423 -5.02 15.04 -6.69
CA SER A 423 -5.01 15.58 -5.33
C SER A 423 -5.18 17.10 -5.24
N ARG A 424 -4.76 17.84 -6.28
CA ARG A 424 -4.55 19.30 -6.20
C ARG A 424 -5.83 20.10 -6.41
N GLY A 425 -6.47 20.48 -5.33
CA GLY A 425 -7.53 21.49 -5.35
C GLY A 425 -6.99 22.92 -5.22
N THR A 426 -7.78 23.89 -5.65
CA THR A 426 -7.45 25.31 -5.54
C THR A 426 -8.71 26.18 -5.49
N ALA A 427 -8.64 27.26 -4.72
CA ALA A 427 -9.67 28.28 -4.67
C ALA A 427 -9.14 29.61 -5.19
N LYS A 428 -10.06 30.46 -5.63
CA LYS A 428 -9.73 31.80 -6.10
C LYS A 428 -8.95 32.58 -5.02
N GLY A 429 -7.73 32.99 -5.36
CA GLY A 429 -6.85 33.78 -4.50
C GLY A 429 -5.80 32.96 -3.75
N ASP A 430 -5.82 31.63 -3.88
CA ASP A 430 -4.73 30.79 -3.41
C ASP A 430 -3.42 31.09 -4.19
N PRO A 431 -2.24 30.87 -3.58
CA PRO A 431 -0.95 31.21 -4.19
C PRO A 431 -0.54 30.32 -5.37
N GLY A 432 -1.27 29.23 -5.62
CA GLY A 432 -1.03 28.28 -6.70
C GLY A 432 -2.06 27.16 -6.65
N ILE A 433 -1.87 26.13 -7.47
CA ILE A 433 -2.63 24.88 -7.32
C ILE A 433 -2.09 24.08 -6.13
N GLY A 434 -2.91 23.20 -5.55
CA GLY A 434 -2.45 22.28 -4.51
C GLY A 434 -2.44 22.84 -3.07
N ASP A 435 -2.77 24.11 -2.83
CA ASP A 435 -2.89 24.65 -1.46
C ASP A 435 -4.12 24.10 -0.71
N ARG A 436 -5.03 23.39 -1.40
CA ARG A 436 -6.21 22.75 -0.80
C ARG A 436 -6.42 21.34 -1.37
N PRO A 437 -6.42 20.28 -0.55
CA PRO A 437 -6.66 18.92 -1.03
C PRO A 437 -8.07 18.76 -1.60
N MET A 438 -8.18 17.99 -2.68
CA MET A 438 -9.45 17.38 -3.07
C MET A 438 -9.95 16.46 -1.94
N PRO A 439 -11.27 16.26 -1.81
CA PRO A 439 -11.80 15.35 -0.79
C PRO A 439 -11.64 13.87 -1.17
N PHE A 440 -11.69 13.00 -0.16
CA PHE A 440 -11.85 11.56 -0.37
C PHE A 440 -13.25 11.23 -0.90
N GLY A 441 -13.30 10.27 -1.82
CA GLY A 441 -14.53 9.63 -2.28
C GLY A 441 -15.12 8.67 -1.25
N ALA A 442 -16.23 8.02 -1.63
CA ALA A 442 -16.93 7.11 -0.74
C ALA A 442 -16.14 5.82 -0.46
N TRP A 443 -15.38 5.30 -1.44
CA TRP A 443 -14.61 4.08 -1.29
C TRP A 443 -13.45 4.26 -0.30
N GLU A 444 -12.68 5.33 -0.43
CA GLU A 444 -11.57 5.67 0.48
C GLU A 444 -12.08 5.88 1.91
N LYS A 445 -13.23 6.53 2.07
CA LYS A 445 -13.87 6.65 3.38
C LYS A 445 -14.34 5.31 3.92
N PHE A 446 -14.81 4.38 3.07
CA PHE A 446 -15.17 3.04 3.53
C PHE A 446 -13.93 2.28 4.01
N GLN A 447 -12.86 2.33 3.22
CA GLN A 447 -11.54 1.78 3.53
C GLN A 447 -11.03 2.29 4.90
N LEU A 448 -11.15 3.58 5.18
CA LEU A 448 -10.68 4.18 6.44
C LEU A 448 -11.69 4.09 7.60
N GLY A 449 -12.86 3.47 7.39
CA GLY A 449 -13.92 3.36 8.39
C GLY A 449 -14.66 4.68 8.68
N TRP A 450 -14.58 5.65 7.78
CA TRP A 450 -15.18 6.99 7.86
C TRP A 450 -16.50 7.14 7.09
N LEU A 451 -16.88 6.14 6.28
CA LEU A 451 -18.13 6.14 5.54
C LEU A 451 -19.29 5.68 6.43
N ASP A 452 -20.33 6.51 6.54
CA ASP A 452 -21.63 6.14 7.06
C ASP A 452 -22.55 5.76 5.90
N TYR A 453 -22.75 4.47 5.67
CA TYR A 453 -23.37 3.97 4.45
C TYR A 453 -24.56 3.05 4.66
N LYS A 454 -25.38 2.97 3.61
CA LYS A 454 -26.38 1.92 3.44
C LYS A 454 -25.96 0.93 2.35
N ALA A 455 -25.77 -0.34 2.71
CA ALA A 455 -25.58 -1.43 1.76
C ALA A 455 -26.92 -2.00 1.26
N ILE A 456 -27.00 -2.28 -0.04
CA ILE A 456 -28.12 -2.94 -0.73
C ILE A 456 -27.56 -4.00 -1.68
N HIS A 457 -28.00 -5.24 -1.59
CA HIS A 457 -27.54 -6.28 -2.52
C HIS A 457 -28.30 -6.22 -3.85
N ALA A 458 -27.63 -6.57 -4.96
CA ALA A 458 -28.26 -6.74 -6.27
C ALA A 458 -29.51 -7.62 -6.20
N GLY A 459 -30.52 -7.30 -7.02
CA GLY A 459 -31.85 -7.94 -6.97
C GLY A 459 -32.74 -7.48 -5.80
N ARG A 460 -32.26 -6.60 -4.91
CA ARG A 460 -33.07 -5.93 -3.89
C ARG A 460 -33.33 -4.47 -4.27
N THR A 461 -34.44 -3.94 -3.76
CA THR A 461 -34.81 -2.54 -3.94
C THR A 461 -34.64 -1.79 -2.63
N GLY A 462 -34.20 -0.54 -2.70
CA GLY A 462 -34.12 0.34 -1.54
C GLY A 462 -34.21 1.81 -1.91
N THR A 463 -34.54 2.64 -0.93
CA THR A 463 -34.48 4.10 -1.04
C THR A 463 -33.53 4.60 0.03
N VAL A 464 -32.57 5.43 -0.36
CA VAL A 464 -31.52 5.95 0.53
C VAL A 464 -31.52 7.47 0.44
N GLU A 465 -31.52 8.11 1.60
CA GLU A 465 -31.25 9.55 1.71
C GLU A 465 -29.76 9.73 2.00
N LEU A 466 -29.09 10.46 1.11
CA LEU A 466 -27.68 10.74 1.15
C LEU A 466 -27.48 12.23 1.43
N ARG A 467 -26.82 12.56 2.53
CA ARG A 467 -26.24 13.91 2.68
C ARG A 467 -25.02 14.03 1.77
N PRO A 468 -24.60 15.25 1.42
CA PRO A 468 -23.34 15.43 0.72
C PRO A 468 -22.16 14.81 1.49
N GLY A 469 -21.23 14.19 0.78
CA GLY A 469 -20.09 13.46 1.38
C GLY A 469 -19.24 14.27 2.36
N GLN A 470 -19.30 15.59 2.25
CA GLN A 470 -18.53 16.58 3.01
C GLN A 470 -19.34 17.32 4.10
N ALA A 471 -20.59 16.91 4.35
CA ALA A 471 -21.46 17.52 5.36
C ALA A 471 -21.39 16.77 6.70
N LEU A 472 -21.13 17.50 7.80
CA LEU A 472 -20.92 16.92 9.14
C LEU A 472 -22.15 16.94 10.06
N SER A 473 -23.27 17.52 9.62
CA SER A 473 -24.29 18.04 10.54
C SER A 473 -25.60 17.26 10.64
N ASP A 474 -25.68 16.02 10.16
CA ASP A 474 -26.92 15.22 10.25
C ASP A 474 -26.70 13.72 10.57
N ARG A 475 -27.80 12.96 10.62
CA ARG A 475 -27.82 11.50 10.83
C ARG A 475 -28.04 10.72 9.52
N LYS A 476 -27.94 11.37 8.36
CA LYS A 476 -28.13 10.71 7.07
C LYS A 476 -26.84 10.04 6.67
N TYR A 477 -26.96 9.00 5.84
CA TYR A 477 -25.81 8.34 5.24
C TYR A 477 -25.06 9.33 4.33
N ASN A 478 -23.73 9.24 4.29
CA ASN A 478 -22.89 9.99 3.33
C ASN A 478 -22.43 9.12 2.15
N GLY A 479 -22.91 7.87 2.05
CA GLY A 479 -22.77 7.03 0.87
C GLY A 479 -23.77 5.88 0.82
N ALA A 480 -23.89 5.25 -0.35
CA ALA A 480 -24.55 3.95 -0.49
C ALA A 480 -23.62 2.97 -1.20
N ILE A 481 -23.76 1.68 -0.89
CA ILE A 481 -23.01 0.60 -1.54
C ILE A 481 -24.01 -0.41 -2.11
N VAL A 482 -23.90 -0.71 -3.39
CA VAL A 482 -24.68 -1.78 -4.04
C VAL A 482 -23.76 -2.99 -4.21
N VAL A 483 -23.96 -4.01 -3.39
CA VAL A 483 -23.13 -5.23 -3.37
C VAL A 483 -23.62 -6.17 -4.47
N LEU A 484 -22.73 -6.57 -5.36
CA LEU A 484 -23.03 -7.43 -6.51
C LEU A 484 -22.75 -8.91 -6.19
N PRO A 485 -23.27 -9.85 -6.99
CA PRO A 485 -22.79 -11.23 -6.95
C PRO A 485 -21.31 -11.28 -7.33
N ASP A 486 -20.52 -12.09 -6.63
CA ASP A 486 -19.07 -12.16 -6.85
C ASP A 486 -18.73 -12.43 -8.33
N LYS A 487 -17.80 -11.64 -8.85
CA LYS A 487 -17.26 -11.76 -10.20
C LYS A 487 -16.38 -13.01 -10.28
N LYS A 488 -16.71 -13.92 -11.21
CA LYS A 488 -15.88 -15.09 -11.47
C LYS A 488 -14.86 -14.77 -12.55
N VAL A 489 -13.58 -14.89 -12.21
CA VAL A 489 -12.46 -14.72 -13.14
C VAL A 489 -11.80 -16.06 -13.34
N GLN A 490 -11.51 -16.39 -14.60
CA GLN A 490 -10.81 -17.63 -14.93
C GLN A 490 -9.40 -17.58 -14.35
N LEU A 491 -9.05 -18.61 -13.58
CA LEU A 491 -7.72 -18.85 -13.08
C LEU A 491 -7.02 -19.82 -14.02
N ASP A 492 -5.90 -19.39 -14.58
CA ASP A 492 -4.99 -20.25 -15.33
C ASP A 492 -3.92 -20.80 -14.38
N LEU A 493 -3.91 -22.12 -14.21
CA LEU A 493 -2.91 -22.86 -13.43
C LEU A 493 -1.76 -23.35 -14.33
N GLY A 494 -1.87 -23.15 -15.65
CA GLY A 494 -1.01 -23.63 -16.71
C GLY A 494 -1.37 -25.03 -17.19
N ASP A 495 -0.82 -25.36 -18.36
CA ASP A 495 -1.00 -26.68 -18.97
C ASP A 495 -0.39 -27.80 -18.11
N PRO A 496 -0.92 -29.04 -18.19
CA PRO A 496 -0.22 -30.23 -17.71
C PRO A 496 1.19 -30.34 -18.29
N CYS A 497 2.08 -31.09 -17.64
CA CYS A 497 3.45 -31.22 -18.15
C CYS A 497 3.49 -31.88 -19.54
N ASP A 498 4.53 -31.62 -20.35
CA ASP A 498 4.61 -32.13 -21.75
C ASP A 498 4.50 -33.65 -21.91
N VAL A 499 4.82 -34.40 -20.85
CA VAL A 499 4.76 -35.87 -20.80
C VAL A 499 3.61 -36.38 -19.93
N CYS A 500 2.80 -35.47 -19.41
CA CYS A 500 1.59 -35.72 -18.63
C CYS A 500 0.38 -35.82 -19.58
N GLY A 501 -0.74 -36.33 -19.07
CA GLY A 501 -1.98 -36.38 -19.82
C GLY A 501 -2.70 -35.03 -19.84
N ASP A 502 -4.03 -35.03 -19.82
CA ASP A 502 -4.84 -33.81 -19.90
C ASP A 502 -5.13 -33.21 -18.51
N ARG A 503 -4.69 -33.86 -17.41
CA ARG A 503 -5.04 -33.48 -16.04
C ARG A 503 -3.88 -33.65 -15.07
N PHE A 504 -3.94 -32.92 -13.97
CA PHE A 504 -3.05 -33.08 -12.82
C PHE A 504 -3.81 -32.91 -11.49
N PHE A 505 -3.17 -33.28 -10.38
CA PHE A 505 -3.70 -33.00 -9.04
C PHE A 505 -3.24 -31.62 -8.58
N TRP A 506 -4.18 -30.85 -8.03
CA TRP A 506 -3.95 -29.50 -7.52
C TRP A 506 -4.43 -29.39 -6.07
N SER A 507 -3.68 -28.69 -5.24
CA SER A 507 -3.91 -28.53 -3.80
C SER A 507 -5.08 -27.64 -3.43
N ASP A 508 -5.67 -26.95 -4.39
CA ASP A 508 -6.43 -25.71 -4.18
C ASP A 508 -5.53 -24.52 -3.79
N ARG A 509 -6.12 -23.32 -3.72
CA ARG A 509 -5.46 -22.10 -3.23
C ARG A 509 -6.32 -21.35 -2.22
N GLY A 510 -5.68 -20.65 -1.32
CA GLY A 510 -6.34 -19.83 -0.31
C GLY A 510 -5.60 -19.86 1.02
N ASP A 511 -6.03 -18.98 1.91
CA ASP A 511 -5.51 -18.87 3.27
C ASP A 511 -6.15 -19.94 4.18
N ASP A 512 -5.46 -20.30 5.27
CA ASP A 512 -5.86 -21.30 6.27
C ASP A 512 -6.18 -22.70 5.70
N LEU A 513 -5.52 -23.09 4.62
CA LEU A 513 -5.73 -24.39 4.00
C LEU A 513 -4.95 -25.48 4.72
N ASP A 514 -5.59 -26.64 4.89
CA ASP A 514 -4.94 -27.91 5.21
C ASP A 514 -5.53 -28.99 4.31
N THR A 515 -5.11 -28.94 3.05
CA THR A 515 -5.59 -29.85 2.01
C THR A 515 -4.68 -31.07 1.92
N ARG A 516 -5.28 -32.22 1.63
CA ARG A 516 -4.59 -33.52 1.60
C ARG A 516 -5.12 -34.39 0.47
N MET A 517 -4.25 -35.20 -0.11
CA MET A 517 -4.64 -36.40 -0.84
C MET A 517 -3.80 -37.58 -0.37
N ALA A 518 -4.43 -38.73 -0.08
CA ALA A 518 -3.75 -39.90 0.47
C ALA A 518 -4.12 -41.19 -0.26
N THR A 519 -3.20 -42.14 -0.37
CA THR A 519 -3.44 -43.47 -0.94
C THR A 519 -2.70 -44.55 -0.14
N GLU A 520 -3.21 -45.78 -0.17
CA GLU A 520 -2.52 -46.95 0.39
C GLU A 520 -1.45 -47.45 -0.58
N VAL A 521 -0.31 -47.90 -0.06
CA VAL A 521 0.80 -48.46 -0.85
C VAL A 521 1.26 -49.78 -0.23
N ALA A 522 1.92 -50.63 -1.03
CA ALA A 522 2.37 -51.94 -0.55
C ALA A 522 3.63 -51.87 0.32
N ASP A 523 4.55 -50.97 -0.01
CA ASP A 523 5.82 -50.72 0.68
C ASP A 523 6.39 -49.34 0.28
N GLY A 524 7.52 -48.95 0.87
CA GLY A 524 8.34 -47.81 0.44
C GLY A 524 9.17 -48.08 -0.82
N GLY A 525 9.99 -47.09 -1.21
CA GLY A 525 10.84 -47.17 -2.39
C GLY A 525 11.18 -45.81 -2.99
N ALA A 526 11.84 -45.83 -4.16
CA ALA A 526 12.12 -44.62 -4.91
C ALA A 526 10.81 -44.01 -5.44
N LEU A 527 10.57 -42.74 -5.15
CA LEU A 527 9.44 -41.97 -5.65
C LEU A 527 9.92 -40.94 -6.67
N THR A 528 9.19 -40.82 -7.78
CA THR A 528 9.35 -39.72 -8.74
C THR A 528 8.00 -39.07 -9.01
N ALA A 529 7.98 -37.77 -9.25
CA ALA A 529 6.80 -37.06 -9.71
C ALA A 529 7.20 -35.86 -10.58
N LYS A 530 6.24 -35.31 -11.32
CA LYS A 530 6.30 -33.95 -11.86
C LYS A 530 5.57 -33.04 -10.91
N VAL A 531 6.18 -31.91 -10.56
CA VAL A 531 5.55 -30.89 -9.70
C VAL A 531 5.68 -29.50 -10.31
N LYS A 532 4.69 -28.66 -10.05
CA LYS A 532 4.72 -27.23 -10.33
C LYS A 532 4.12 -26.55 -9.11
N TYR A 533 4.74 -25.50 -8.62
CA TYR A 533 4.24 -24.84 -7.42
C TYR A 533 4.51 -23.35 -7.43
N SER A 534 3.59 -22.61 -6.84
CA SER A 534 3.73 -21.20 -6.50
C SER A 534 3.13 -21.03 -5.11
N ILE A 535 4.00 -20.99 -4.12
CA ILE A 535 3.73 -21.13 -2.69
C ILE A 535 4.49 -20.02 -1.98
N GLU A 536 3.88 -19.35 -1.00
CA GLU A 536 4.54 -18.26 -0.27
C GLU A 536 5.80 -18.76 0.45
N ASP A 537 6.95 -18.29 0.00
CA ASP A 537 8.29 -18.68 0.47
C ASP A 537 8.41 -18.59 2.01
N GLY A 538 8.63 -19.72 2.66
CA GLY A 538 8.89 -19.76 4.10
C GLY A 538 7.64 -19.74 4.99
N TRP A 539 6.47 -19.51 4.41
CA TRP A 539 5.19 -19.38 5.14
C TRP A 539 4.23 -20.51 4.83
N ASP A 540 4.08 -20.84 3.55
CA ASP A 540 3.23 -21.92 3.08
C ASP A 540 4.07 -23.12 2.65
N TYR A 541 3.53 -24.32 2.81
CA TYR A 541 4.28 -25.55 2.51
C TYR A 541 3.41 -26.68 1.95
N ALA A 542 3.92 -27.35 0.93
CA ALA A 542 3.50 -28.69 0.54
C ALA A 542 4.44 -29.75 1.13
N PHE A 543 3.92 -30.92 1.47
CA PHE A 543 4.67 -32.03 2.06
C PHE A 543 4.31 -33.34 1.38
N LEU A 544 5.34 -34.13 1.06
CA LEU A 544 5.20 -35.57 0.89
C LEU A 544 5.30 -36.22 2.28
N GLN A 545 4.34 -37.09 2.63
CA GLN A 545 4.34 -37.75 3.93
C GLN A 545 4.08 -39.25 3.79
N ALA A 546 4.72 -40.04 4.63
CA ALA A 546 4.62 -41.50 4.68
C ALA A 546 4.01 -41.96 6.01
N SER A 547 3.36 -43.12 5.99
CA SER A 547 2.76 -43.76 7.15
C SER A 547 3.04 -45.26 7.15
N SER A 548 3.33 -45.82 8.33
CA SER A 548 3.51 -47.26 8.55
C SER A 548 2.35 -47.91 9.33
N ASP A 549 1.32 -47.14 9.70
CA ASP A 549 0.19 -47.56 10.54
C ASP A 549 -1.18 -47.35 9.88
N GLY A 550 -1.23 -47.31 8.55
CA GLY A 550 -2.47 -47.14 7.79
C GLY A 550 -3.00 -45.70 7.83
N GLY A 551 -2.11 -44.71 7.97
CA GLY A 551 -2.45 -43.29 7.96
C GLY A 551 -2.92 -42.73 9.31
N ALA A 552 -2.70 -43.44 10.41
CA ALA A 552 -3.00 -42.92 11.75
C ALA A 552 -1.94 -41.90 12.20
N THR A 553 -0.67 -42.11 11.82
CA THR A 553 0.43 -41.15 11.96
C THR A 553 1.14 -40.94 10.62
N TRP A 554 1.78 -39.78 10.48
CA TRP A 554 2.41 -39.33 9.23
C TRP A 554 3.74 -38.67 9.55
N GLU A 555 4.78 -39.04 8.81
CA GLU A 555 6.12 -38.45 8.88
C GLU A 555 6.44 -37.77 7.55
N ASP A 556 7.07 -36.60 7.61
CA ASP A 556 7.50 -35.87 6.40
C ASP A 556 8.67 -36.61 5.73
N VAL A 557 8.64 -36.66 4.40
CA VAL A 557 9.66 -37.30 3.57
C VAL A 557 10.44 -36.21 2.84
N GLU A 558 11.75 -36.20 3.03
CA GLU A 558 12.67 -35.31 2.30
C GLU A 558 12.58 -35.57 0.80
N THR A 559 12.50 -34.49 0.04
CA THR A 559 12.54 -34.48 -1.43
C THR A 559 13.68 -33.60 -1.92
N ASP A 560 14.10 -33.75 -3.17
CA ASP A 560 15.02 -32.83 -3.83
C ASP A 560 14.44 -31.42 -4.08
N GLN A 561 13.16 -31.19 -3.75
CA GLN A 561 12.47 -29.91 -3.78
C GLN A 561 12.24 -29.31 -2.37
N SER A 562 12.84 -29.89 -1.31
CA SER A 562 12.68 -29.38 0.05
C SER A 562 13.26 -27.96 0.18
N TYR A 563 12.55 -27.08 0.88
CA TYR A 563 12.89 -25.67 1.02
C TYR A 563 14.10 -25.47 1.94
N GLU A 564 15.13 -24.78 1.44
CA GLU A 564 16.38 -24.51 2.19
C GLU A 564 16.37 -23.20 2.99
N GLY A 565 15.31 -22.38 2.86
CA GLY A 565 15.18 -21.11 3.57
C GLY A 565 14.70 -21.24 5.02
N SER A 566 14.47 -20.10 5.68
CA SER A 566 13.92 -20.06 7.04
C SER A 566 12.43 -20.44 7.04
N ASP A 567 12.03 -21.19 8.07
CA ASP A 567 10.62 -21.45 8.37
C ASP A 567 10.05 -20.31 9.20
N GLU A 568 9.32 -19.42 8.53
CA GLU A 568 8.72 -18.24 9.13
C GLU A 568 7.39 -18.58 9.81
N SER A 569 6.65 -19.56 9.27
CA SER A 569 5.36 -20.01 9.81
C SER A 569 5.47 -20.96 11.01
N GLY A 570 6.59 -21.67 11.14
CA GLY A 570 6.74 -22.80 12.07
C GLY A 570 6.10 -24.10 11.58
N PHE A 571 5.60 -24.15 10.33
CA PHE A 571 4.98 -25.34 9.74
C PHE A 571 5.97 -26.39 9.27
N ASN A 572 7.23 -26.01 9.02
CA ASN A 572 8.26 -26.84 8.44
C ASN A 572 9.36 -27.23 9.45
N ALA A 573 8.95 -27.67 10.64
CA ALA A 573 9.87 -28.09 11.70
C ALA A 573 10.81 -29.26 11.30
N SER A 574 10.43 -30.05 10.29
CA SER A 574 11.26 -31.13 9.73
C SER A 574 12.32 -30.64 8.74
N GLY A 575 12.11 -29.46 8.12
CA GLY A 575 12.91 -28.97 7.00
C GLY A 575 12.59 -29.64 5.66
N PHE A 576 11.57 -30.49 5.59
CA PHE A 576 11.24 -31.29 4.38
C PHE A 576 10.05 -30.76 3.57
N GLY A 577 9.47 -29.65 4.00
CA GLY A 577 8.41 -28.95 3.28
C GLY A 577 8.94 -28.31 1.99
N ILE A 578 8.07 -28.28 0.98
CA ILE A 578 8.27 -27.63 -0.32
C ILE A 578 7.60 -26.26 -0.25
N SER A 579 8.35 -25.21 -0.55
CA SER A 579 7.89 -23.82 -0.58
C SER A 579 8.63 -23.08 -1.69
N GLY A 580 8.15 -21.92 -2.12
CA GLY A 580 8.73 -21.18 -3.24
C GLY A 580 7.89 -21.22 -4.52
N THR A 581 8.48 -20.78 -5.62
CA THR A 581 7.86 -20.81 -6.95
C THR A 581 8.78 -21.43 -8.00
N THR A 582 8.23 -22.29 -8.86
CA THR A 582 8.93 -22.86 -10.02
C THR A 582 8.53 -22.20 -11.33
N ASP A 583 9.49 -22.09 -12.26
CA ASP A 583 9.20 -21.73 -13.65
C ASP A 583 8.75 -22.97 -14.43
N GLY A 584 7.45 -23.28 -14.32
CA GLY A 584 6.85 -24.46 -14.93
C GLY A 584 7.02 -25.75 -14.12
N TRP A 585 6.87 -26.89 -14.81
CA TRP A 585 6.96 -28.23 -14.22
C TRP A 585 8.41 -28.69 -14.04
N VAL A 586 8.76 -29.13 -12.84
CA VAL A 586 10.07 -29.70 -12.49
C VAL A 586 9.92 -31.17 -12.07
N ASP A 587 11.03 -31.90 -12.13
CA ASP A 587 11.10 -33.24 -11.55
C ASP A 587 11.22 -33.16 -10.03
N LEU A 588 10.55 -34.08 -9.34
CA LEU A 588 10.71 -34.32 -7.91
C LEU A 588 11.14 -35.77 -7.70
N THR A 589 12.15 -35.96 -6.85
CA THR A 589 12.62 -37.28 -6.41
C THR A 589 12.66 -37.37 -4.88
N ALA A 590 12.32 -38.56 -4.37
CA ALA A 590 12.36 -38.86 -2.94
C ALA A 590 12.62 -40.36 -2.70
N THR A 591 13.04 -40.71 -1.48
CA THR A 591 13.09 -42.11 -1.03
C THR A 591 12.08 -42.30 0.10
N VAL A 592 11.00 -43.01 -0.18
CA VAL A 592 9.96 -43.34 0.80
C VAL A 592 10.45 -44.53 1.65
N PRO A 593 10.41 -44.46 3.00
CA PRO A 593 10.96 -45.50 3.87
C PRO A 593 10.30 -46.88 3.70
N ASP A 594 11.08 -47.95 3.81
CA ASP A 594 10.58 -49.32 3.87
C ASP A 594 9.59 -49.50 5.06
N GLY A 595 8.58 -50.33 4.87
CA GLY A 595 7.48 -50.54 5.81
C GLY A 595 6.36 -49.49 5.70
N THR A 596 6.45 -48.56 4.75
CA THR A 596 5.36 -47.61 4.45
C THR A 596 4.17 -48.35 3.85
N ASN A 597 2.96 -48.12 4.37
CA ASN A 597 1.72 -48.70 3.86
C ASN A 597 0.69 -47.65 3.42
N ALA A 598 0.97 -46.35 3.60
CA ALA A 598 0.22 -45.26 2.99
C ALA A 598 1.12 -44.04 2.76
N ILE A 599 0.84 -43.28 1.69
CA ILE A 599 1.47 -41.99 1.41
C ILE A 599 0.42 -40.90 1.28
N ARG A 600 0.79 -39.65 1.54
CA ARG A 600 -0.05 -38.48 1.23
C ARG A 600 0.76 -37.29 0.77
N TRP A 601 0.10 -36.44 0.00
CA TRP A 601 0.47 -35.05 -0.17
C TRP A 601 -0.38 -34.21 0.77
N ARG A 602 0.24 -33.24 1.44
CA ARG A 602 -0.45 -32.25 2.30
C ARG A 602 0.02 -30.86 1.90
N TYR A 603 -0.91 -29.94 1.69
CA TYR A 603 -0.63 -28.53 1.48
C TYR A 603 -1.21 -27.75 2.65
N LEU A 604 -0.38 -26.95 3.30
CA LEU A 604 -0.68 -26.19 4.49
C LEU A 604 -0.34 -24.72 4.22
N THR A 605 -1.33 -23.85 4.38
CA THR A 605 -1.14 -22.40 4.24
C THR A 605 -1.42 -21.67 5.53
N ASP A 606 -0.77 -20.53 5.69
CA ASP A 606 -0.94 -19.66 6.82
C ASP A 606 -2.18 -18.75 6.64
N GLY A 607 -2.30 -17.69 7.44
CA GLY A 607 -3.49 -16.84 7.43
C GLY A 607 -3.58 -15.79 6.32
N ALA A 608 -2.51 -15.58 5.53
CA ALA A 608 -2.35 -14.70 4.36
C ALA A 608 -0.85 -14.63 4.02
N PHE A 609 -0.38 -14.59 2.77
CA PHE A 609 -1.09 -14.39 1.49
C PHE A 609 -0.91 -15.60 0.56
N ALA A 610 -2.02 -16.22 0.16
CA ALA A 610 -1.96 -17.44 -0.67
C ALA A 610 -1.72 -17.21 -2.17
N LEU A 611 -0.66 -17.87 -2.67
CA LEU A 611 -0.37 -18.04 -4.10
C LEU A 611 -1.18 -19.19 -4.74
N ASN A 612 -0.79 -19.65 -5.93
CA ASN A 612 -1.55 -20.66 -6.69
C ASN A 612 -1.41 -22.10 -6.16
N GLY A 613 -0.61 -22.32 -5.11
CA GLY A 613 -0.48 -23.59 -4.41
C GLY A 613 0.40 -24.62 -5.13
N PHE A 614 0.14 -25.89 -4.84
CA PHE A 614 0.94 -27.03 -5.25
C PHE A 614 0.22 -27.90 -6.28
N GLN A 615 0.95 -28.29 -7.33
CA GLN A 615 0.48 -29.15 -8.42
C GLN A 615 1.41 -30.37 -8.51
N VAL A 616 0.84 -31.56 -8.68
CA VAL A 616 1.59 -32.81 -8.81
C VAL A 616 0.95 -33.75 -9.82
N ASP A 617 1.80 -34.45 -10.57
CA ASP A 617 1.39 -35.39 -11.60
C ASP A 617 2.45 -36.49 -11.84
N ASN A 618 2.08 -37.54 -12.58
CA ASN A 618 2.94 -38.67 -12.96
C ASN A 618 3.71 -39.26 -11.77
N ILE A 619 3.01 -39.51 -10.67
CA ILE A 619 3.56 -40.06 -9.42
C ILE A 619 3.90 -41.53 -9.64
N THR A 620 5.16 -41.90 -9.42
CA THR A 620 5.61 -43.29 -9.39
C THR A 620 6.23 -43.64 -8.05
N LEU A 621 6.06 -44.89 -7.60
CA LEU A 621 6.69 -45.43 -6.40
C LEU A 621 7.20 -46.84 -6.69
N GLY A 622 8.48 -47.10 -6.46
CA GLY A 622 9.09 -48.40 -6.77
C GLY A 622 9.06 -48.78 -8.25
N GLY A 623 8.83 -47.79 -9.14
CA GLY A 623 8.67 -47.99 -10.58
C GLY A 623 7.22 -48.19 -11.04
N ASP A 624 6.26 -48.33 -10.12
CA ASP A 624 4.84 -48.41 -10.45
C ASP A 624 4.21 -47.01 -10.48
N THR A 625 3.41 -46.74 -11.51
CA THR A 625 2.63 -45.49 -11.59
C THR A 625 1.42 -45.58 -10.66
N ILE A 626 1.34 -44.64 -9.73
CA ILE A 626 0.29 -44.59 -8.69
C ILE A 626 -0.56 -43.32 -8.73
N GLY A 627 -0.30 -42.38 -9.66
CA GLY A 627 -1.16 -41.23 -9.87
C GLY A 627 -0.80 -40.44 -11.13
N THR A 628 -1.74 -40.33 -12.06
CA THR A 628 -1.68 -39.56 -13.31
C THR A 628 -2.82 -38.56 -13.46
N ALA A 629 -3.80 -38.55 -12.54
CA ALA A 629 -5.02 -37.73 -12.59
C ALA A 629 -5.97 -37.95 -13.79
N GLU A 630 -5.58 -38.74 -14.78
CA GLU A 630 -6.36 -39.03 -15.99
C GLU A 630 -7.66 -39.81 -15.72
N THR A 631 -7.66 -40.69 -14.74
CA THR A 631 -8.82 -41.50 -14.38
C THR A 631 -9.37 -41.12 -13.01
N ALA A 632 -10.60 -41.56 -12.68
CA ALA A 632 -11.18 -41.25 -11.37
C ALA A 632 -10.25 -41.74 -10.26
N ASP A 633 -10.12 -40.96 -9.18
CA ASP A 633 -9.41 -41.13 -7.89
C ASP A 633 -8.06 -41.90 -7.86
N GLU A 634 -7.83 -42.95 -8.64
CA GLU A 634 -6.56 -43.68 -8.80
C GLU A 634 -6.04 -44.26 -7.48
N GLY A 635 -6.96 -44.53 -6.55
CA GLY A 635 -6.67 -44.95 -5.18
C GLY A 635 -6.50 -43.79 -4.20
N TRP A 636 -6.42 -42.55 -4.69
CA TRP A 636 -6.31 -41.35 -3.86
C TRP A 636 -7.65 -40.91 -3.26
N ALA A 637 -7.66 -40.72 -1.95
CA ALA A 637 -8.72 -40.07 -1.21
C ALA A 637 -8.42 -38.58 -1.05
N PHE A 638 -9.27 -37.73 -1.62
CA PHE A 638 -9.13 -36.28 -1.59
C PHE A 638 -9.77 -35.63 -0.35
N LYS A 639 -9.07 -34.66 0.23
CA LYS A 639 -9.58 -33.68 1.20
C LYS A 639 -9.03 -32.31 0.80
N GLY A 640 -9.70 -31.61 -0.11
CA GLY A 640 -9.26 -30.31 -0.63
C GLY A 640 -8.54 -30.42 -1.97
N PHE A 641 -7.53 -31.29 -2.08
CA PHE A 641 -6.92 -31.60 -3.38
C PHE A 641 -7.97 -32.05 -4.40
N ARG A 642 -7.79 -31.68 -5.66
CA ARG A 642 -8.70 -32.05 -6.74
C ARG A 642 -7.96 -32.19 -8.06
N ARG A 643 -8.58 -32.90 -8.99
CA ARG A 643 -8.11 -33.00 -10.37
C ARG A 643 -8.53 -31.77 -11.17
N THR A 644 -7.65 -31.28 -12.03
CA THR A 644 -7.93 -30.13 -12.90
C THR A 644 -7.23 -30.29 -14.25
N THR A 645 -7.73 -29.61 -15.27
CA THR A 645 -7.13 -29.54 -16.62
C THR A 645 -6.26 -28.29 -16.80
N GLY A 646 -5.91 -27.61 -15.71
CA GLY A 646 -5.17 -26.33 -15.76
C GLY A 646 -6.02 -25.06 -15.73
N SER A 647 -7.36 -25.17 -15.73
CA SER A 647 -8.25 -24.00 -15.59
C SER A 647 -9.21 -24.13 -14.41
N ASP A 648 -9.41 -23.04 -13.68
CA ASP A 648 -10.43 -22.90 -12.64
C ASP A 648 -11.04 -21.48 -12.64
N TYR A 649 -11.82 -21.13 -11.61
CA TYR A 649 -12.33 -19.78 -11.39
C TYR A 649 -12.12 -19.33 -9.96
N VAL A 650 -11.69 -18.07 -9.80
CA VAL A 650 -11.67 -17.37 -8.51
C VAL A 650 -12.83 -16.38 -8.49
N SER A 651 -13.48 -16.26 -7.33
CA SER A 651 -14.59 -15.33 -7.13
C SER A 651 -14.08 -14.09 -6.39
N TYR A 652 -14.35 -12.91 -6.94
CA TYR A 652 -13.94 -11.63 -6.40
C TYR A 652 -15.17 -10.80 -6.02
N LEU A 653 -15.09 -10.13 -4.87
CA LEU A 653 -16.11 -9.14 -4.50
C LEU A 653 -16.10 -7.98 -5.52
N ASN A 654 -17.28 -7.49 -5.86
CA ASN A 654 -17.44 -6.25 -6.58
C ASN A 654 -18.70 -5.50 -6.12
N ALA A 655 -18.68 -4.18 -6.27
CA ALA A 655 -19.76 -3.32 -5.79
C ALA A 655 -19.80 -1.97 -6.52
N TYR A 656 -20.96 -1.33 -6.51
CA TYR A 656 -21.05 0.10 -6.85
C TYR A 656 -21.08 0.95 -5.58
N PHE A 657 -20.27 1.98 -5.54
CA PHE A 657 -20.37 3.07 -4.56
C PHE A 657 -21.18 4.22 -5.15
N VAL A 658 -21.97 4.88 -4.31
CA VAL A 658 -22.69 6.11 -4.67
C VAL A 658 -22.33 7.21 -3.70
N ASP A 659 -21.64 8.22 -4.21
CA ASP A 659 -21.31 9.45 -3.48
C ASP A 659 -22.26 10.59 -3.91
N ASN A 660 -22.76 11.35 -2.94
CA ASN A 660 -23.54 12.56 -3.21
C ASN A 660 -22.61 13.77 -3.30
N ARG A 661 -22.15 14.07 -4.51
CA ARG A 661 -21.23 15.18 -4.79
C ARG A 661 -22.01 16.47 -5.01
N GLN A 662 -21.83 17.43 -4.10
CA GLN A 662 -22.52 18.71 -4.13
C GLN A 662 -21.56 19.83 -3.78
N TYR A 663 -21.81 21.04 -4.27
CA TYR A 663 -20.96 22.21 -4.01
C TYR A 663 -21.07 22.80 -2.59
N VAL A 664 -20.91 21.95 -1.59
CA VAL A 664 -20.89 22.23 -0.16
C VAL A 664 -19.56 21.79 0.43
N GLY A 665 -19.24 22.26 1.64
CA GLY A 665 -17.97 21.90 2.28
C GLY A 665 -16.77 22.11 1.34
N ARG A 666 -15.91 21.09 1.24
CA ARG A 666 -14.74 21.08 0.36
C ARG A 666 -15.04 20.78 -1.10
N ASP A 667 -16.16 20.12 -1.42
CA ASP A 667 -16.59 19.90 -2.81
C ASP A 667 -16.93 21.21 -3.55
N LYS A 668 -16.92 22.37 -2.88
CA LYS A 668 -16.88 23.68 -3.56
C LYS A 668 -15.69 23.82 -4.51
N LEU A 669 -14.60 23.09 -4.29
CA LEU A 669 -13.43 23.04 -5.19
C LEU A 669 -13.78 22.49 -6.57
N LEU A 670 -14.80 21.63 -6.69
CA LEU A 670 -15.29 21.11 -7.97
C LEU A 670 -15.83 22.21 -8.91
N LYS A 671 -16.01 23.45 -8.43
CA LYS A 671 -16.33 24.62 -9.27
C LYS A 671 -15.12 25.29 -9.91
N HIS A 672 -13.90 24.89 -9.53
CA HIS A 672 -12.68 25.62 -9.83
C HIS A 672 -11.49 24.68 -10.02
N LEU A 673 -11.65 23.72 -10.93
CA LEU A 673 -10.64 22.72 -11.25
C LEU A 673 -9.71 23.24 -12.33
N TYR A 674 -8.41 23.00 -12.20
CA TYR A 674 -7.41 23.58 -13.09
C TYR A 674 -7.19 22.72 -14.35
N SER A 675 -6.68 23.33 -15.41
CA SER A 675 -6.26 22.65 -16.63
C SER A 675 -5.06 23.32 -17.30
N PHE A 676 -4.04 22.54 -17.65
CA PHE A 676 -2.79 22.99 -18.30
C PHE A 676 -2.87 23.07 -19.83
N ILE A 677 -3.92 22.52 -20.46
CA ILE A 677 -4.00 22.39 -21.93
C ILE A 677 -4.21 23.72 -22.67
N GLY A 678 -4.60 24.76 -21.93
CA GLY A 678 -4.99 26.04 -22.50
C GLY A 678 -3.84 26.86 -23.07
N TYR A 679 -2.59 26.63 -22.63
CA TYR A 679 -1.43 27.46 -22.96
C TYR A 679 -0.18 26.63 -23.26
N SER A 680 0.81 27.24 -23.92
CA SER A 680 2.07 26.59 -24.31
C SER A 680 3.26 27.57 -24.30
N GLY A 681 4.46 27.05 -24.55
CA GLY A 681 5.70 27.84 -24.58
C GLY A 681 5.96 28.51 -23.23
N LYS A 682 6.23 29.83 -23.24
CA LYS A 682 6.49 30.58 -22.01
C LYS A 682 5.34 30.60 -20.99
N ARG A 683 4.13 30.20 -21.39
CA ARG A 683 2.92 30.15 -20.55
C ARG A 683 2.51 28.71 -20.21
N ALA A 684 3.39 27.72 -20.38
CA ALA A 684 3.07 26.33 -20.09
C ALA A 684 2.61 26.11 -18.64
N ASN A 685 3.15 26.87 -17.68
CA ASN A 685 2.75 26.81 -16.27
C ASN A 685 1.48 27.62 -15.96
N LYS A 686 0.77 28.11 -16.98
CA LYS A 686 -0.50 28.80 -16.79
C LYS A 686 -1.65 27.81 -16.88
N VAL A 687 -2.47 27.78 -15.85
CA VAL A 687 -3.73 27.03 -15.82
C VAL A 687 -4.94 27.93 -16.01
N GLU A 688 -5.97 27.38 -16.63
CA GLU A 688 -7.33 27.91 -16.61
C GLU A 688 -8.25 26.98 -15.81
N PHE A 689 -9.52 27.38 -15.63
CA PHE A 689 -10.42 26.72 -14.69
C PHE A 689 -11.74 26.30 -15.31
N PHE A 690 -12.20 25.10 -14.95
CA PHE A 690 -13.50 24.54 -15.29
C PHE A 690 -14.21 24.00 -14.04
N ALA A 691 -15.39 23.42 -14.21
CA ALA A 691 -16.17 22.86 -13.13
C ALA A 691 -16.69 21.47 -13.49
N ASN A 692 -16.61 20.54 -12.54
CA ASN A 692 -17.33 19.26 -12.62
C ASN A 692 -18.75 19.44 -12.09
N GLU A 693 -19.72 18.73 -12.65
CA GLU A 693 -21.14 18.81 -12.29
C GLU A 693 -21.46 18.09 -10.97
N PRO A 694 -22.43 18.57 -10.18
CA PRO A 694 -22.88 17.88 -8.98
C PRO A 694 -23.92 16.79 -9.32
N GLY A 695 -23.93 15.70 -8.54
CA GLY A 695 -24.85 14.59 -8.73
C GLY A 695 -24.50 13.37 -7.90
N ALA A 696 -25.13 12.23 -8.24
CA ALA A 696 -24.76 10.92 -7.73
C ALA A 696 -23.57 10.40 -8.54
N LEU A 697 -22.36 10.48 -7.98
CA LEU A 697 -21.19 9.88 -8.58
C LEU A 697 -21.23 8.37 -8.30
N VAL A 698 -21.35 7.57 -9.36
CA VAL A 698 -21.32 6.10 -9.27
C VAL A 698 -19.92 5.63 -9.61
N THR A 699 -19.33 4.82 -8.74
CA THR A 699 -17.99 4.27 -8.90
C THR A 699 -18.06 2.75 -8.76
N TYR A 700 -17.43 2.02 -9.69
CA TYR A 700 -17.40 0.56 -9.68
C TYR A 700 -16.09 0.09 -9.02
N TRP A 701 -16.23 -0.74 -7.99
CA TRP A 701 -15.13 -1.42 -7.30
C TRP A 701 -15.08 -2.89 -7.73
N ASP A 702 -13.93 -3.35 -8.21
CA ASP A 702 -13.70 -4.70 -8.72
C ASP A 702 -12.42 -5.30 -8.13
N LYS A 703 -12.58 -6.20 -7.15
CA LYS A 703 -11.44 -6.85 -6.46
C LYS A 703 -10.64 -7.80 -7.35
N SER A 704 -11.05 -8.06 -8.59
CA SER A 704 -10.19 -8.81 -9.51
C SER A 704 -8.98 -8.01 -10.01
N TYR A 705 -8.91 -6.72 -9.70
CA TYR A 705 -7.80 -5.82 -10.01
C TYR A 705 -7.25 -5.22 -8.71
N SER A 706 -5.96 -4.87 -8.73
CA SER A 706 -5.22 -4.26 -7.61
C SER A 706 -4.75 -2.84 -7.91
N ASP A 707 -5.12 -2.31 -9.07
CA ASP A 707 -4.68 -1.01 -9.58
C ASP A 707 -5.69 -0.48 -10.59
N ASN A 708 -5.52 0.77 -11.03
CA ASN A 708 -6.36 1.44 -12.02
C ASN A 708 -5.63 1.70 -13.33
N ASN A 709 -4.75 0.79 -13.74
CA ASN A 709 -3.93 0.93 -14.95
C ASN A 709 -4.75 0.62 -16.21
N VAL A 710 -5.63 1.54 -16.58
CA VAL A 710 -6.44 1.47 -17.81
C VAL A 710 -5.58 1.46 -19.08
N GLY A 711 -4.30 1.85 -19.00
CA GLY A 711 -3.30 1.59 -20.05
C GLY A 711 -3.08 0.10 -20.32
N ASP A 712 -3.01 -0.71 -19.26
CA ASP A 712 -2.75 -2.15 -19.30
C ASP A 712 -4.04 -2.95 -19.50
N HIS A 713 -5.13 -2.52 -18.85
CA HIS A 713 -6.46 -3.12 -18.96
C HIS A 713 -7.55 -2.07 -19.20
N PRO A 714 -7.73 -1.61 -20.45
CA PRO A 714 -8.75 -0.65 -20.82
C PRO A 714 -10.15 -1.02 -20.32
N GLY A 715 -10.85 -0.05 -19.73
CA GLY A 715 -12.19 -0.23 -19.17
C GLY A 715 -12.27 -0.98 -17.84
N HIS A 716 -11.15 -1.39 -17.28
CA HIS A 716 -11.10 -2.13 -16.03
C HIS A 716 -10.07 -1.53 -15.05
N GLY A 717 -10.26 -1.79 -13.76
CA GLY A 717 -9.41 -1.33 -12.68
C GLY A 717 -10.04 -1.65 -11.33
N GLU A 718 -9.29 -1.48 -10.25
CA GLU A 718 -9.77 -1.69 -8.89
C GLU A 718 -10.97 -0.80 -8.60
N LEU A 719 -10.89 0.50 -8.90
CA LEU A 719 -11.93 1.47 -8.62
C LEU A 719 -12.02 2.56 -9.70
N LEU A 720 -13.04 2.50 -10.56
CA LEU A 720 -13.23 3.47 -11.64
C LEU A 720 -14.61 4.15 -11.60
N VAL A 721 -14.66 5.41 -11.99
CA VAL A 721 -15.91 6.19 -12.09
C VAL A 721 -16.68 5.76 -13.34
N VAL A 722 -17.98 5.52 -13.15
CA VAL A 722 -18.94 5.33 -14.25
C VAL A 722 -19.35 6.70 -14.76
N ASP A 723 -19.06 6.98 -16.03
CA ASP A 723 -19.49 8.21 -16.67
C ASP A 723 -20.97 8.13 -17.08
N ALA A 724 -21.78 9.10 -16.64
CA ALA A 724 -23.18 9.19 -17.06
C ALA A 724 -23.34 9.60 -18.53
N HIS A 725 -22.30 10.17 -19.15
CA HIS A 725 -22.22 10.58 -20.54
C HIS A 725 -20.87 10.12 -21.15
N PRO A 726 -20.72 8.81 -21.41
CA PRO A 726 -19.46 8.21 -21.85
C PRO A 726 -19.03 8.58 -23.29
N GLU A 727 -19.71 9.53 -23.93
CA GLU A 727 -19.37 10.01 -25.26
C GLU A 727 -18.04 10.79 -25.29
N PHE A 728 -17.33 10.68 -26.42
CA PHE A 728 -16.03 11.30 -26.62
C PHE A 728 -16.13 12.72 -27.21
N ASP A 729 -15.11 13.52 -26.94
CA ASP A 729 -14.87 14.82 -27.57
C ASP A 729 -13.39 14.94 -27.97
N HIS A 730 -13.09 15.76 -28.97
CA HIS A 730 -11.77 15.92 -29.56
C HIS A 730 -11.31 17.38 -29.49
N TYR A 731 -10.02 17.58 -29.20
CA TYR A 731 -9.42 18.89 -29.25
C TYR A 731 -9.48 19.50 -30.66
N PRO A 732 -9.54 20.84 -30.78
CA PRO A 732 -9.54 21.52 -32.08
C PRO A 732 -8.14 21.52 -32.70
N SER A 733 -7.68 20.35 -33.15
CA SER A 733 -6.41 20.11 -33.83
C SER A 733 -6.60 19.55 -35.25
N THR A 734 -5.51 19.46 -36.01
CA THR A 734 -5.53 18.89 -37.36
C THR A 734 -5.68 17.36 -37.36
N GLU A 735 -5.17 16.72 -36.31
CA GLU A 735 -5.44 15.31 -35.99
C GLU A 735 -6.62 15.25 -35.01
N PRO A 736 -7.44 14.18 -35.03
CA PRO A 736 -8.53 14.01 -34.09
C PRO A 736 -7.93 13.61 -32.73
N LEU A 737 -7.42 14.55 -31.93
CA LEU A 737 -6.82 14.23 -30.63
C LEU A 737 -7.91 14.15 -29.56
N LEU A 738 -7.99 13.04 -28.83
CA LEU A 738 -9.02 12.82 -27.82
C LEU A 738 -8.79 13.71 -26.58
N VAL A 739 -9.88 14.27 -26.04
CA VAL A 739 -9.85 14.96 -24.74
C VAL A 739 -9.52 13.96 -23.63
N ASN A 740 -8.74 14.40 -22.65
CA ASN A 740 -8.32 13.51 -21.56
C ASN A 740 -9.50 13.11 -20.64
N PRO A 741 -9.54 11.88 -20.11
CA PRO A 741 -10.66 11.37 -19.31
C PRO A 741 -11.04 12.23 -18.11
N SER A 742 -10.09 12.90 -17.44
CA SER A 742 -10.39 13.81 -16.33
C SER A 742 -11.22 15.05 -16.71
N LYS A 743 -11.24 15.42 -18.00
CA LYS A 743 -12.06 16.53 -18.53
C LYS A 743 -13.34 16.02 -19.19
N LEU A 744 -13.29 14.85 -19.84
CA LEU A 744 -14.51 14.20 -20.35
C LEU A 744 -15.45 13.87 -19.19
N GLY A 745 -14.93 13.31 -18.10
CA GLY A 745 -15.69 12.98 -16.90
C GLY A 745 -16.07 14.16 -16.00
N TYR A 746 -16.20 15.37 -16.54
CA TYR A 746 -16.66 16.52 -15.77
C TYR A 746 -18.14 16.36 -15.37
N ASP A 747 -18.94 15.65 -16.15
CA ASP A 747 -20.37 15.40 -15.93
C ASP A 747 -20.72 13.92 -15.71
N SER A 748 -19.75 13.14 -15.21
CA SER A 748 -19.96 11.74 -14.79
C SER A 748 -21.07 11.54 -13.76
N PRO A 749 -21.39 12.47 -12.83
CA PRO A 749 -22.46 12.24 -11.87
C PRO A 749 -23.86 12.20 -12.49
N PHE A 750 -24.64 11.20 -12.12
CA PHE A 750 -26.06 11.10 -12.47
C PHE A 750 -26.86 12.22 -11.78
N SER A 751 -27.67 12.96 -12.54
CA SER A 751 -28.33 14.18 -12.10
C SER A 751 -29.73 14.38 -12.69
N LEU A 752 -30.53 15.21 -12.02
CA LEU A 752 -31.85 15.66 -12.51
C LEU A 752 -31.76 16.88 -13.43
N ARG A 753 -30.55 17.42 -13.63
CA ARG A 753 -30.25 18.61 -14.44
C ARG A 753 -29.34 18.23 -15.60
N PRO A 754 -29.44 18.92 -16.75
CA PRO A 754 -28.44 18.81 -17.81
C PRO A 754 -27.09 19.37 -17.33
N SER A 755 -25.99 18.93 -17.94
CA SER A 755 -24.66 19.48 -17.70
C SER A 755 -24.47 20.81 -18.42
N ARG A 756 -23.52 21.62 -17.94
CA ARG A 756 -23.19 22.93 -18.53
C ARG A 756 -21.99 22.79 -19.47
N ASP A 757 -21.98 23.62 -20.51
CA ASP A 757 -20.81 23.76 -21.39
C ASP A 757 -19.52 24.06 -20.60
N VAL A 758 -18.47 23.30 -20.90
CA VAL A 758 -17.12 23.58 -20.39
C VAL A 758 -16.39 24.45 -21.41
N ASN A 759 -16.16 25.71 -21.04
CA ASN A 759 -15.50 26.69 -21.88
C ASN A 759 -14.02 26.85 -21.48
N ILE A 760 -13.13 26.33 -22.31
CA ILE A 760 -11.68 26.31 -22.07
C ILE A 760 -10.93 26.72 -23.33
N ARG A 761 -9.61 26.52 -23.35
CA ARG A 761 -8.76 26.67 -24.51
C ARG A 761 -7.98 25.39 -24.73
N TYR A 762 -7.57 25.20 -25.97
CA TYR A 762 -6.54 24.24 -26.34
C TYR A 762 -5.46 25.00 -27.11
N LEU A 763 -4.24 25.06 -26.57
CA LEU A 763 -3.11 25.80 -27.17
C LEU A 763 -3.49 27.23 -27.62
N ALA A 764 -4.15 27.96 -26.71
CA ALA A 764 -4.69 29.31 -26.88
C ALA A 764 -5.89 29.47 -27.84
N GLN A 765 -6.38 28.40 -28.46
CA GLN A 765 -7.63 28.43 -29.25
C GLN A 765 -8.84 28.18 -28.34
N PRO A 766 -9.94 28.96 -28.46
CA PRO A 766 -11.18 28.66 -27.74
C PRO A 766 -11.68 27.25 -28.07
N TYR A 767 -12.10 26.53 -27.04
CA TYR A 767 -12.63 25.19 -27.14
C TYR A 767 -13.81 25.03 -26.17
N THR A 768 -14.85 24.33 -26.60
CA THR A 768 -16.05 24.12 -25.80
C THR A 768 -16.45 22.66 -25.91
N ILE A 769 -16.53 22.01 -24.75
CA ILE A 769 -17.19 20.72 -24.61
C ILE A 769 -18.66 21.04 -24.34
N GLU A 770 -19.54 20.60 -25.24
CA GLU A 770 -20.98 20.89 -25.15
C GLU A 770 -21.62 20.14 -23.97
N GLY A 771 -22.51 20.82 -23.25
CA GLY A 771 -23.31 20.18 -22.20
C GLY A 771 -24.29 19.14 -22.75
N GLN A 772 -24.48 18.07 -22.00
CA GLN A 772 -25.36 16.95 -22.33
C GLN A 772 -26.72 17.03 -21.62
N ASP A 773 -27.70 16.31 -22.16
CA ASP A 773 -29.02 16.16 -21.57
C ASP A 773 -28.96 15.48 -20.19
N ARG A 774 -30.00 15.64 -19.36
CA ARG A 774 -29.99 15.02 -18.02
C ARG A 774 -29.90 13.48 -18.09
N SER A 775 -28.97 12.89 -17.33
CA SER A 775 -28.89 11.45 -17.06
C SER A 775 -29.13 11.17 -15.58
N SER A 776 -30.30 10.64 -15.22
CA SER A 776 -30.73 10.49 -13.80
C SER A 776 -30.75 9.04 -13.30
N VAL A 777 -30.42 8.08 -14.18
CA VAL A 777 -30.54 6.65 -13.90
C VAL A 777 -29.33 5.93 -14.46
N PHE A 778 -28.50 5.42 -13.57
CA PHE A 778 -27.57 4.35 -13.89
C PHE A 778 -28.35 3.03 -14.05
N ASN A 779 -28.01 2.26 -15.07
CA ASN A 779 -28.55 0.94 -15.38
C ASN A 779 -27.39 0.10 -15.92
N ASP A 780 -26.96 -0.91 -15.18
CA ASP A 780 -25.78 -1.70 -15.55
C ASP A 780 -25.97 -2.53 -16.83
N LEU A 781 -27.21 -2.75 -17.31
CA LEU A 781 -27.51 -3.37 -18.61
C LEU A 781 -27.25 -2.46 -19.83
N LYS A 782 -26.66 -1.28 -19.62
CA LYS A 782 -26.26 -0.36 -20.68
C LYS A 782 -24.75 -0.33 -20.76
N SER A 783 -24.22 -0.08 -21.95
CA SER A 783 -22.80 0.22 -22.12
C SER A 783 -22.49 1.61 -21.56
N TRP A 784 -21.55 1.67 -20.64
CA TRP A 784 -21.01 2.90 -20.05
C TRP A 784 -19.54 3.13 -20.44
N TRP A 785 -18.98 2.27 -21.28
CA TRP A 785 -17.60 2.29 -21.71
C TRP A 785 -17.50 1.82 -23.16
N PHE A 786 -16.53 2.37 -23.88
CA PHE A 786 -16.29 2.06 -25.28
C PHE A 786 -14.79 1.98 -25.57
N MET A 787 -14.37 0.93 -26.28
CA MET A 787 -12.98 0.75 -26.69
C MET A 787 -12.57 1.63 -27.88
N ASN A 788 -13.54 2.26 -28.57
CA ASN A 788 -13.32 2.93 -29.84
C ASN A 788 -14.25 4.15 -29.99
N ASP A 789 -13.75 5.21 -30.63
CA ASP A 789 -14.42 6.46 -30.96
C ASP A 789 -14.66 6.65 -32.48
N GLU A 790 -14.50 5.57 -33.27
CA GLU A 790 -14.53 5.52 -34.74
C GLU A 790 -13.27 6.03 -35.46
N HIS A 791 -12.26 6.55 -34.75
CA HIS A 791 -10.99 7.02 -35.32
C HIS A 791 -9.77 6.12 -35.03
N THR A 792 -9.96 4.99 -34.33
CA THR A 792 -8.88 4.04 -34.07
C THR A 792 -8.36 3.40 -35.36
N VAL A 793 -7.05 3.35 -35.55
CA VAL A 793 -6.39 2.56 -36.59
C VAL A 793 -5.55 1.50 -35.89
N GLU A 794 -5.78 0.22 -36.20
CA GLU A 794 -5.07 -0.90 -35.54
C GLU A 794 -5.21 -0.87 -34.00
N ASP A 795 -6.41 -0.56 -33.51
CA ASP A 795 -6.79 -0.48 -32.09
C ASP A 795 -6.06 0.62 -31.27
N VAL A 796 -5.39 1.56 -31.94
CA VAL A 796 -4.77 2.74 -31.32
C VAL A 796 -5.35 4.02 -31.93
N HIS A 797 -5.73 4.95 -31.06
CA HIS A 797 -6.22 6.26 -31.44
C HIS A 797 -5.07 7.27 -31.58
N PRO A 798 -5.13 8.22 -32.54
CA PRO A 798 -4.10 9.26 -32.67
C PRO A 798 -3.88 10.08 -31.40
N GLY A 799 -2.60 10.24 -31.01
CA GLY A 799 -2.20 11.03 -29.86
C GLY A 799 -2.03 10.21 -28.59
N HIS A 800 -1.94 10.91 -27.46
CA HIS A 800 -1.70 10.28 -26.16
C HIS A 800 -2.95 9.53 -25.65
N ASN A 801 -4.06 10.25 -25.51
CA ASN A 801 -5.28 9.71 -24.91
C ASN A 801 -5.95 8.66 -25.79
N GLN A 802 -6.36 7.55 -25.18
CA GLN A 802 -7.05 6.44 -25.84
C GLN A 802 -8.51 6.34 -25.36
N PRO A 803 -9.47 5.93 -26.23
CA PRO A 803 -10.89 5.79 -25.88
C PRO A 803 -11.13 4.90 -24.65
N GLY A 804 -10.44 3.75 -24.60
CA GLY A 804 -10.60 2.75 -23.54
C GLY A 804 -10.17 3.21 -22.13
N TRP A 805 -9.60 4.40 -21.99
CA TRP A 805 -9.24 4.98 -20.69
C TRP A 805 -10.36 5.78 -20.02
N SER A 806 -11.46 6.07 -20.75
CA SER A 806 -12.59 6.84 -20.25
C SER A 806 -13.69 5.91 -19.72
N SER A 807 -14.23 6.22 -18.54
CA SER A 807 -15.28 5.42 -17.87
C SER A 807 -14.84 3.96 -17.56
N VAL A 808 -15.79 3.04 -17.38
CA VAL A 808 -15.55 1.66 -16.93
C VAL A 808 -16.57 0.68 -17.51
N ASP A 809 -16.10 -0.51 -17.87
CA ASP A 809 -16.94 -1.63 -18.28
C ASP A 809 -17.52 -2.33 -17.05
N VAL A 810 -18.84 -2.36 -16.95
CA VAL A 810 -19.56 -2.78 -15.75
C VAL A 810 -20.34 -4.08 -16.00
N PRO A 811 -20.52 -4.94 -14.98
CA PRO A 811 -21.22 -6.20 -15.16
C PRO A 811 -22.75 -6.05 -15.28
N ASP A 812 -23.36 -6.90 -16.11
CA ASP A 812 -24.80 -6.92 -16.37
C ASP A 812 -25.61 -7.67 -15.28
N PHE A 813 -25.80 -7.06 -14.10
CA PHE A 813 -26.63 -7.65 -13.02
C PHE A 813 -28.06 -7.12 -12.95
N GLY A 814 -28.45 -6.22 -13.84
CA GLY A 814 -29.76 -5.58 -13.84
C GLY A 814 -29.92 -4.53 -12.75
N VAL A 815 -28.85 -4.01 -12.15
CA VAL A 815 -28.91 -2.95 -11.12
C VAL A 815 -29.31 -1.62 -11.74
N THR A 816 -30.22 -0.92 -11.08
CA THR A 816 -30.53 0.49 -11.37
C THR A 816 -30.30 1.37 -10.15
N ILE A 817 -29.66 2.52 -10.34
CA ILE A 817 -29.49 3.56 -9.32
C ILE A 817 -30.06 4.85 -9.88
N LYS A 818 -31.19 5.30 -9.31
CA LYS A 818 -31.93 6.46 -9.79
C LYS A 818 -31.88 7.61 -8.80
N VAL A 819 -31.48 8.80 -9.25
CA VAL A 819 -31.70 10.04 -8.50
C VAL A 819 -33.18 10.40 -8.54
N VAL A 820 -33.80 10.53 -7.36
CA VAL A 820 -35.23 10.83 -7.20
C VAL A 820 -35.46 12.31 -6.94
N SER A 821 -34.66 12.88 -6.04
CA SER A 821 -34.73 14.29 -5.67
C SER A 821 -33.40 14.78 -5.11
N VAL A 822 -33.13 16.07 -5.27
CA VAL A 822 -32.03 16.78 -4.62
C VAL A 822 -32.62 18.03 -3.96
N ALA A 823 -32.46 18.17 -2.66
CA ALA A 823 -32.91 19.32 -1.88
C ALA A 823 -31.93 20.50 -2.00
N ASP A 824 -32.37 21.69 -1.59
CA ASP A 824 -31.57 22.93 -1.71
C ASP A 824 -30.27 22.90 -0.89
N ASN A 825 -30.23 22.12 0.20
CA ASN A 825 -29.04 21.91 1.01
C ASN A 825 -28.08 20.86 0.42
N GLY A 826 -28.42 20.26 -0.72
CA GLY A 826 -27.65 19.21 -1.39
C GLY A 826 -28.06 17.79 -1.00
N ASP A 827 -28.97 17.60 -0.05
CA ASP A 827 -29.39 16.24 0.32
C ASP A 827 -30.08 15.56 -0.87
N MET A 828 -29.66 14.34 -1.17
CA MET A 828 -30.12 13.57 -2.29
C MET A 828 -30.92 12.36 -1.83
N THR A 829 -31.99 12.03 -2.55
CA THR A 829 -32.66 10.74 -2.40
C THR A 829 -32.39 9.91 -3.64
N ILE A 830 -31.83 8.72 -3.46
CA ILE A 830 -31.65 7.72 -4.52
C ILE A 830 -32.58 6.53 -4.31
N LYS A 831 -32.92 5.86 -5.41
CA LYS A 831 -33.61 4.57 -5.40
C LYS A 831 -32.76 3.53 -6.12
N VAL A 832 -32.40 2.48 -5.41
CA VAL A 832 -31.78 1.28 -5.97
C VAL A 832 -32.89 0.27 -6.31
N GLY A 833 -32.79 -0.37 -7.46
CA GLY A 833 -33.72 -1.41 -7.88
C GLY A 833 -33.15 -2.29 -8.98
N SER A 834 -34.03 -3.02 -9.65
CA SER A 834 -33.64 -3.87 -10.77
C SER A 834 -34.35 -3.48 -12.06
N ALA A 835 -33.60 -3.43 -13.15
CA ALA A 835 -34.13 -3.46 -14.52
C ALA A 835 -34.58 -4.88 -14.85
N ASN A 836 -35.60 -4.99 -15.70
CA ASN A 836 -36.09 -6.26 -16.24
C ASN A 836 -35.59 -6.47 -17.66
#